data_AF-A0A960R634-F1
#
_entry.id   AF-A0A960R634-F1
#
_cell.length_a   1.000
_cell.length_b   1.000
_cell.length_c   1.000
_cell.angle_alpha   90.00
_cell.angle_beta   90.00
_cell.angle_gamma   90.00
#
_symmetry.space_group_name_H-M   'P 1'
#
loop_
_entity.id
_entity.type
_entity.pdbx_description
1 polymer ?
#
loop_
_entity_poly.entity_id
_entity_poly.type
_entity_poly.pdbx_seq_one_letter_code
_entity_poly.pdbx_strand_id
1 'polypeptide(L)'
;MTFNAVGDRLAIGARYNDGNGFNSGHVRVYQWNGLAWTQLGGDIDGEAAHDFAATVSLNASGNRLAIGANGNDGNGSESGHVRVYSWNGMAWTQLGADIDGEAAGDRSGISVALSADGNTVAVGADLNDGNGTLSGHARVYSWNGAAWVQLGTDIDGEAVSDRSGLSLALSADGATIAVGAPHNGGAGTSSGHVRVFQIAGVGTGTQPSTTEVSLDSGGNVLITDTDGGDTNDTLTLVVNGANYRISDVTNQLSAGTGAVQIDDHTVEVPIASVTGAEGIVFDTLDGDDTLTIDLSGGAIVHAVDYRAGAGSGDALAFVGTVGTAQFAFGDLQSGGVVIDGGPQIAYSGLDQGIDAHLTADNLSLGYGVDSETITIADDAAGGWMAVTSGSAQTIRFLNPSQSLQVGGGDGDDTVTVSSFDGAFAGALLIDGETGDDTVILNAGHVLAADRGLGIAAESIVGDANAIFSTSGSGSIELSASRQIVLTGSQLSSEHGGITLWTDQFSTPEGSGPGSVDAGLHLDGATLTGTGLGAIELRSVGLFDRAGVVLTNGSSITSTGEVSLYGEFGSEAGVLIEGSTIDTMDQLGGQVTIEGIWGGIDGIQVFNSSILAGGDLLLEGAESFIGVDVLDISSRLDALGTVTLRGTQSTFGIQFSGVIGDFGGFAANQGVVLEGESIGAGWNPAMETAGVVSDGIISSSGAITVTGTGMGKSGITTNSGLLISN
;
A
#
# COMPACT_ATOMS: atom_id res chain seq x y z
N MET A 1 -15.15 33.42 19.14
CA MET A 1 -14.79 32.22 18.35
C MET A 1 -14.15 31.22 19.29
N THR A 2 -14.25 29.93 18.98
CA THR A 2 -13.70 28.85 19.82
C THR A 2 -13.36 27.64 18.95
N PHE A 3 -12.33 26.89 19.34
CA PHE A 3 -12.01 25.58 18.77
C PHE A 3 -12.47 24.46 19.72
N ASN A 4 -12.61 23.24 19.19
CA ASN A 4 -12.59 22.03 19.99
C ASN A 4 -11.13 21.64 20.37
N ALA A 5 -10.92 20.57 21.12
CA ALA A 5 -9.61 20.22 21.66
C ALA A 5 -8.57 19.85 20.58
N VAL A 6 -8.99 19.09 19.56
CA VAL A 6 -8.13 18.65 18.44
C VAL A 6 -7.87 19.78 17.43
N GLY A 7 -8.70 20.83 17.44
CA GLY A 7 -8.53 22.01 16.59
C GLY A 7 -9.08 21.85 15.17
N ASP A 8 -9.86 20.82 14.90
CA ASP A 8 -10.49 20.54 13.60
C ASP A 8 -11.93 21.08 13.50
N ARG A 9 -12.53 21.57 14.60
CA ARG A 9 -13.82 22.27 14.62
C ARG A 9 -13.70 23.70 15.13
N LEU A 10 -14.31 24.64 14.42
CA LEU A 10 -14.27 26.07 14.72
C LEU A 10 -15.68 26.66 14.74
N ALA A 11 -16.09 27.23 15.87
CA ALA A 11 -17.32 28.01 15.98
C ALA A 11 -17.05 29.52 16.02
N ILE A 12 -17.77 30.28 15.20
CA ILE A 12 -17.63 31.74 15.05
C ILE A 12 -19.00 32.39 15.23
N GLY A 13 -19.15 33.21 16.26
CA GLY A 13 -20.31 34.07 16.42
C GLY A 13 -20.07 35.47 15.84
N ALA A 14 -21.09 36.05 15.22
CA ALA A 14 -21.08 37.43 14.75
C ALA A 14 -22.34 38.18 15.23
N ARG A 15 -22.10 39.02 16.23
CA ARG A 15 -23.07 39.70 17.10
C ARG A 15 -24.11 40.57 16.39
N TYR A 16 -23.73 41.22 15.30
CA TYR A 16 -24.56 42.21 14.59
C TYR A 16 -25.06 41.69 13.24
N ASN A 17 -25.08 40.38 13.06
CA ASN A 17 -25.67 39.82 11.86
C ASN A 17 -27.20 39.91 11.93
N ASP A 18 -27.80 40.18 10.79
CA ASP A 18 -29.23 40.43 10.65
C ASP A 18 -30.02 39.21 10.13
N GLY A 19 -29.44 38.00 10.18
CA GLY A 19 -29.94 36.76 9.58
C GLY A 19 -31.39 36.42 9.95
N ASN A 20 -31.79 36.75 11.19
CA ASN A 20 -33.16 36.59 11.68
C ASN A 20 -33.67 37.84 12.41
N GLY A 21 -33.34 39.03 11.90
CA GLY A 21 -33.76 40.33 12.42
C GLY A 21 -32.60 41.25 12.76
N PHE A 22 -32.86 42.56 12.88
CA PHE A 22 -31.81 43.57 13.10
C PHE A 22 -30.97 43.25 14.35
N ASN A 23 -29.67 43.01 14.19
CA ASN A 23 -28.74 42.57 15.22
C ASN A 23 -29.20 41.32 16.01
N SER A 24 -29.86 40.35 15.37
CA SER A 24 -30.20 39.07 16.01
C SER A 24 -28.94 38.30 16.41
N GLY A 25 -27.85 38.49 15.67
CA GLY A 25 -26.64 37.68 15.79
C GLY A 25 -26.79 36.35 15.05
N HIS A 26 -25.65 35.72 14.77
CA HIS A 26 -25.58 34.40 14.17
C HIS A 26 -24.29 33.68 14.59
N VAL A 27 -24.30 32.35 14.53
CA VAL A 27 -23.13 31.50 14.72
C VAL A 27 -22.98 30.54 13.53
N ARG A 28 -21.73 30.37 13.08
CA ARG A 28 -21.34 29.34 12.12
C ARG A 28 -20.33 28.40 12.72
N VAL A 29 -20.44 27.13 12.37
CA VAL A 29 -19.46 26.11 12.72
C VAL A 29 -18.79 25.59 11.45
N TYR A 30 -17.48 25.40 11.49
CA TYR A 30 -16.69 24.86 10.39
C TYR A 30 -15.93 23.61 10.85
N GLN A 31 -15.69 22.69 9.91
CA GLN A 31 -14.88 21.49 10.06
C GLN A 31 -13.66 21.59 9.11
N TRP A 32 -12.48 21.27 9.60
CA TRP A 32 -11.29 21.09 8.79
C TRP A 32 -11.32 19.70 8.17
N ASN A 33 -11.12 19.61 6.84
CA ASN A 33 -11.11 18.34 6.10
C ASN A 33 -9.71 17.96 5.59
N GLY A 34 -8.65 18.54 6.16
CA GLY A 34 -7.27 18.36 5.69
C GLY A 34 -6.82 19.39 4.64
N LEU A 35 -7.74 20.01 3.92
CA LEU A 35 -7.44 20.95 2.83
C LEU A 35 -8.06 22.34 3.02
N ALA A 36 -9.28 22.40 3.56
CA ALA A 36 -10.06 23.62 3.74
C ALA A 36 -11.02 23.52 4.94
N TRP A 37 -11.43 24.69 5.43
CA TRP A 37 -12.54 24.81 6.37
C TRP A 37 -13.87 24.79 5.62
N THR A 38 -14.68 23.77 5.86
CA THR A 38 -16.03 23.65 5.30
C THR A 38 -17.08 23.87 6.39
N GLN A 39 -18.20 24.51 6.05
CA GLN A 39 -19.24 24.78 7.06
C GLN A 39 -19.92 23.47 7.47
N LEU A 40 -20.03 23.22 8.77
CA LEU A 40 -20.63 22.04 9.37
C LEU A 40 -22.07 22.34 9.82
N GLY A 41 -23.02 21.98 8.96
CA GLY A 41 -24.44 22.29 9.14
C GLY A 41 -24.86 23.68 8.64
N GLY A 42 -26.09 24.08 8.96
CA GLY A 42 -26.60 25.42 8.63
C GLY A 42 -26.13 26.51 9.60
N ASP A 43 -26.47 27.76 9.29
CA ASP A 43 -26.29 28.89 10.20
C ASP A 43 -27.20 28.73 11.43
N ILE A 44 -26.71 29.11 12.61
CA ILE A 44 -27.50 29.16 13.86
C ILE A 44 -27.78 30.63 14.16
N ASP A 45 -28.96 31.10 13.77
CA ASP A 45 -29.38 32.49 13.94
C ASP A 45 -29.99 32.76 15.33
N GLY A 46 -29.80 33.97 15.84
CA GLY A 46 -30.54 34.46 17.02
C GLY A 46 -32.05 34.51 16.77
N GLU A 47 -32.87 34.55 17.80
CA GLU A 47 -34.32 34.36 17.65
C GLU A 47 -35.06 35.59 17.18
N ALA A 48 -34.62 36.76 17.65
CA ALA A 48 -35.26 38.03 17.39
C ALA A 48 -34.22 39.15 17.19
N ALA A 49 -34.71 40.30 16.72
CA ALA A 49 -33.89 41.50 16.62
C ALA A 49 -33.36 41.90 18.01
N HIS A 50 -32.10 42.32 18.07
CA HIS A 50 -31.36 42.73 19.27
C HIS A 50 -30.98 41.63 20.26
N ASP A 51 -31.10 40.35 19.89
CA ASP A 51 -30.66 39.24 20.77
C ASP A 51 -29.14 39.13 20.89
N PHE A 52 -28.38 39.59 19.88
CA PHE A 52 -26.93 39.59 19.87
C PHE A 52 -26.28 38.20 20.04
N ALA A 53 -26.90 37.14 19.53
CA ALA A 53 -26.44 35.74 19.64
C ALA A 53 -25.06 35.55 18.98
N ALA A 54 -23.99 35.47 19.78
CA ALA A 54 -22.62 35.38 19.26
C ALA A 54 -21.53 34.93 20.25
N THR A 55 -21.81 34.88 21.55
CA THR A 55 -20.84 34.37 22.52
C THR A 55 -20.85 32.85 22.43
N VAL A 56 -19.70 32.22 22.15
CA VAL A 56 -19.64 30.78 21.81
C VAL A 56 -18.64 30.02 22.68
N SER A 57 -18.98 28.78 23.06
CA SER A 57 -18.07 27.80 23.66
C SER A 57 -18.35 26.40 23.10
N LEU A 58 -17.32 25.71 22.62
CA LEU A 58 -17.38 24.30 22.19
C LEU A 58 -16.87 23.39 23.30
N ASN A 59 -17.33 22.14 23.31
CA ASN A 59 -16.74 21.08 24.14
C ASN A 59 -15.53 20.43 23.44
N ALA A 60 -14.85 19.49 24.10
CA ALA A 60 -13.58 18.95 23.62
C ALA A 60 -13.70 18.20 22.27
N SER A 61 -14.75 17.41 22.08
CA SER A 61 -15.02 16.73 20.80
C SER A 61 -15.69 17.63 19.75
N GLY A 62 -16.09 18.84 20.15
CA GLY A 62 -16.78 19.81 19.30
C GLY A 62 -18.15 19.35 18.81
N ASN A 63 -18.81 18.41 19.50
CA ASN A 63 -20.18 17.98 19.20
C ASN A 63 -21.25 18.73 20.01
N ARG A 64 -20.85 19.55 20.99
CA ARG A 64 -21.74 20.44 21.75
C ARG A 64 -21.25 21.88 21.70
N LEU A 65 -22.21 22.80 21.55
CA LEU A 65 -21.96 24.22 21.38
C LEU A 65 -22.91 25.02 22.27
N ALA A 66 -22.37 25.84 23.17
CA ALA A 66 -23.13 26.84 23.91
C ALA A 66 -23.08 28.20 23.20
N ILE A 67 -24.22 28.86 23.06
CA ILE A 67 -24.38 30.18 22.44
C ILE A 67 -25.10 31.11 23.41
N GLY A 68 -24.45 32.21 23.77
CA GLY A 68 -25.04 33.29 24.56
C GLY A 68 -25.60 34.42 23.69
N ALA A 69 -26.80 34.87 24.04
CA ALA A 69 -27.52 35.97 23.40
C ALA A 69 -27.94 36.98 24.48
N ASN A 70 -27.01 37.88 24.78
CA ASN A 70 -27.07 38.74 25.96
C ASN A 70 -28.10 39.88 25.86
N GLY A 71 -28.82 40.01 24.75
CA GLY A 71 -29.89 41.01 24.56
C GLY A 71 -31.28 40.40 24.46
N ASN A 72 -31.42 39.08 24.57
CA ASN A 72 -32.70 38.40 24.42
C ASN A 72 -33.70 38.78 25.53
N ASP A 73 -34.98 38.80 25.18
CA ASP A 73 -36.09 39.28 26.02
C ASP A 73 -36.91 38.15 26.69
N GLY A 74 -36.45 36.89 26.63
CA GLY A 74 -37.21 35.68 26.99
C GLY A 74 -37.79 35.67 28.41
N ASN A 75 -37.11 36.32 29.36
CA ASN A 75 -37.57 36.48 30.75
C ASN A 75 -37.53 37.94 31.22
N GLY A 76 -37.77 38.89 30.31
CA GLY A 76 -37.76 40.33 30.55
C GLY A 76 -36.84 41.08 29.59
N SER A 77 -37.07 42.39 29.40
CA SER A 77 -36.30 43.16 28.42
C SER A 77 -34.79 43.10 28.71
N GLU A 78 -33.98 42.67 27.73
CA GLU A 78 -32.54 42.44 27.84
C GLU A 78 -32.13 41.53 29.02
N SER A 79 -32.98 40.57 29.41
CA SER A 79 -32.60 39.57 30.43
C SER A 79 -31.46 38.67 29.95
N GLY A 80 -31.40 38.44 28.64
CA GLY A 80 -30.47 37.54 27.97
C GLY A 80 -30.79 36.07 28.22
N HIS A 81 -30.20 35.19 27.41
CA HIS A 81 -30.26 33.73 27.60
C HIS A 81 -29.04 33.01 27.01
N VAL A 82 -28.98 31.71 27.26
CA VAL A 82 -28.03 30.78 26.63
C VAL A 82 -28.77 29.58 26.05
N ARG A 83 -28.36 29.16 24.86
CA ARG A 83 -28.78 27.91 24.23
C ARG A 83 -27.60 26.98 24.06
N VAL A 84 -27.82 25.70 24.31
CA VAL A 84 -26.84 24.65 24.02
C VAL A 84 -27.35 23.81 22.87
N TYR A 85 -26.49 23.49 21.91
CA TYR A 85 -26.80 22.68 20.73
C TYR A 85 -25.93 21.42 20.74
N SER A 86 -26.48 20.34 20.21
CA SER A 86 -25.80 19.06 19.96
C SER A 86 -25.80 18.77 18.46
N TRP A 87 -24.66 18.29 17.94
CA TRP A 87 -24.56 17.82 16.58
C TRP A 87 -25.11 16.41 16.46
N ASN A 88 -26.07 16.19 15.55
CA ASN A 88 -26.70 14.87 15.35
C ASN A 88 -26.22 14.13 14.10
N GLY A 89 -25.10 14.56 13.50
CA GLY A 89 -24.58 14.04 12.23
C GLY A 89 -25.09 14.78 10.98
N MET A 90 -26.20 15.52 11.09
CA MET A 90 -26.80 16.25 9.97
C MET A 90 -26.98 17.75 10.26
N ALA A 91 -27.36 18.10 11.49
CA ALA A 91 -27.67 19.47 11.90
C ALA A 91 -27.36 19.70 13.39
N TRP A 92 -27.18 20.98 13.74
CA TRP A 92 -27.13 21.42 15.13
C TRP A 92 -28.54 21.51 15.68
N THR A 93 -28.89 20.66 16.64
CA THR A 93 -30.19 20.66 17.30
C THR A 93 -30.07 21.14 18.73
N GLN A 94 -30.96 22.04 19.15
CA GLN A 94 -30.96 22.53 20.52
C GLN A 94 -31.13 21.38 21.53
N LEU A 95 -30.28 21.38 22.55
CA LEU A 95 -30.24 20.42 23.63
C LEU A 95 -30.88 21.04 24.88
N GLY A 96 -32.11 20.64 25.18
CA GLY A 96 -32.89 21.16 26.31
C GLY A 96 -33.59 22.50 26.03
N ALA A 97 -34.24 23.03 27.06
CA ALA A 97 -34.84 24.35 27.04
C ALA A 97 -33.78 25.46 27.17
N ASP A 98 -34.20 26.70 26.89
CA ASP A 98 -33.38 27.90 27.05
C ASP A 98 -32.95 28.09 28.51
N ILE A 99 -31.73 28.56 28.71
CA ILE A 99 -31.23 28.98 30.03
C ILE A 99 -31.43 30.49 30.12
N ASP A 100 -32.62 30.90 30.59
CA ASP A 100 -33.03 32.30 30.65
C ASP A 100 -32.35 33.07 31.79
N GLY A 101 -32.04 34.35 31.55
CA GLY A 101 -31.64 35.33 32.56
C GLY A 101 -32.72 35.56 33.62
N GLU A 102 -32.35 36.12 34.78
CA GLU A 102 -33.25 36.22 35.92
C GLU A 102 -34.21 37.40 35.85
N ALA A 103 -33.70 38.57 35.45
CA ALA A 103 -34.47 39.80 35.38
C ALA A 103 -34.08 40.67 34.17
N ALA A 104 -34.92 41.66 33.88
CA ALA A 104 -34.70 42.61 32.82
C ALA A 104 -33.40 43.42 33.04
N GLY A 105 -32.55 43.48 32.02
CA GLY A 105 -31.29 44.22 32.03
C GLY A 105 -30.06 43.45 32.53
N ASP A 106 -30.22 42.20 32.96
CA ASP A 106 -29.12 41.40 33.53
C ASP A 106 -28.05 40.99 32.50
N ARG A 107 -28.45 40.86 31.23
CA ARG A 107 -27.60 40.44 30.10
C ARG A 107 -26.96 39.06 30.28
N SER A 108 -27.74 38.09 30.74
CA SER A 108 -27.33 36.68 30.85
C SER A 108 -26.82 36.15 29.50
N GLY A 109 -25.74 35.36 29.52
CA GLY A 109 -25.09 34.86 28.31
C GLY A 109 -24.07 35.82 27.71
N ILE A 110 -23.70 36.90 28.40
CA ILE A 110 -22.60 37.79 27.96
C ILE A 110 -21.26 37.04 27.86
N SER A 111 -21.07 36.04 28.73
CA SER A 111 -19.99 35.06 28.68
C SER A 111 -20.55 33.67 28.94
N VAL A 112 -20.04 32.68 28.21
CA VAL A 112 -20.37 31.26 28.39
C VAL A 112 -19.10 30.42 28.39
N ALA A 113 -19.06 29.36 29.20
CA ALA A 113 -17.98 28.37 29.19
C ALA A 113 -18.57 26.97 29.35
N LEU A 114 -18.14 26.04 28.52
CA LEU A 114 -18.63 24.66 28.46
C LEU A 114 -17.51 23.70 28.89
N SER A 115 -17.84 22.63 29.63
CA SER A 115 -16.89 21.58 30.02
C SER A 115 -16.46 20.72 28.82
N ALA A 116 -15.41 19.91 28.99
CA ALA A 116 -14.87 19.05 27.93
C ALA A 116 -15.91 18.02 27.44
N ASP A 117 -16.69 17.44 28.35
CA ASP A 117 -17.80 16.52 28.04
C ASP A 117 -19.07 17.25 27.53
N GLY A 118 -19.11 18.57 27.68
CA GLY A 118 -20.25 19.41 27.35
C GLY A 118 -21.52 19.18 28.18
N ASN A 119 -21.41 18.61 29.38
CA ASN A 119 -22.53 18.43 30.31
C ASN A 119 -22.60 19.52 31.39
N THR A 120 -21.58 20.38 31.53
CA THR A 120 -21.59 21.50 32.47
C THR A 120 -21.38 22.81 31.71
N VAL A 121 -22.27 23.79 31.92
CA VAL A 121 -22.19 25.12 31.31
C VAL A 121 -22.21 26.20 32.38
N ALA A 122 -21.27 27.12 32.32
CA ALA A 122 -21.23 28.33 33.12
C ALA A 122 -21.72 29.53 32.31
N VAL A 123 -22.59 30.34 32.91
CA VAL A 123 -23.27 31.48 32.29
C VAL A 123 -23.04 32.72 33.14
N GLY A 124 -22.54 33.78 32.51
CA GLY A 124 -22.31 35.08 33.16
C GLY A 124 -23.39 36.09 32.82
N ALA A 125 -23.70 36.96 33.78
CA ALA A 125 -24.53 38.15 33.55
C ALA A 125 -23.93 39.33 34.30
N ASP A 126 -23.27 40.23 33.56
CA ASP A 126 -22.41 41.28 34.12
C ASP A 126 -23.17 42.42 34.80
N LEU A 127 -24.47 42.55 34.52
CA LEU A 127 -25.31 43.64 35.03
C LEU A 127 -26.36 43.18 36.05
N ASN A 128 -26.37 41.90 36.44
CA ASN A 128 -27.31 41.39 37.44
C ASN A 128 -27.12 42.08 38.80
N ASP A 129 -28.24 42.26 39.50
CA ASP A 129 -28.36 43.05 40.74
C ASP A 129 -28.37 42.20 42.03
N GLY A 130 -28.07 40.90 41.96
CA GLY A 130 -28.21 39.91 43.04
C GLY A 130 -27.57 40.31 44.37
N ASN A 131 -26.44 41.03 44.34
CA ASN A 131 -25.78 41.59 45.52
C ASN A 131 -25.53 43.11 45.42
N GLY A 132 -26.44 43.82 44.74
CA GLY A 132 -26.43 45.27 44.55
C GLY A 132 -26.35 45.69 43.09
N THR A 133 -26.71 46.95 42.81
CA THR A 133 -26.83 47.45 41.43
C THR A 133 -25.58 47.19 40.59
N LEU A 134 -25.71 46.43 39.50
CA LEU A 134 -24.65 46.02 38.58
C LEU A 134 -23.50 45.26 39.27
N SER A 135 -23.78 44.50 40.34
CA SER A 135 -22.77 43.64 40.97
C SER A 135 -22.32 42.53 40.01
N GLY A 136 -23.22 42.10 39.12
CA GLY A 136 -23.06 40.96 38.23
C GLY A 136 -23.07 39.63 38.98
N HIS A 137 -23.22 38.53 38.25
CA HIS A 137 -23.17 37.18 38.81
C HIS A 137 -22.76 36.15 37.75
N ALA A 138 -22.49 34.93 38.21
CA ALA A 138 -22.36 33.74 37.35
C ALA A 138 -23.21 32.60 37.89
N ARG A 139 -23.79 31.80 36.99
CA ARG A 139 -24.54 30.59 37.30
C ARG A 139 -23.97 29.41 36.55
N VAL A 140 -24.03 28.23 37.15
CA VAL A 140 -23.53 26.98 36.55
C VAL A 140 -24.69 26.01 36.43
N TYR A 141 -24.80 25.33 35.30
CA TYR A 141 -25.84 24.35 35.03
C TYR A 141 -25.22 23.02 34.60
N SER A 142 -25.85 21.92 34.99
CA SER A 142 -25.51 20.58 34.54
C SER A 142 -26.67 19.94 33.79
N TRP A 143 -26.34 19.23 32.71
CA TRP A 143 -27.28 18.45 31.94
C TRP A 143 -27.60 17.14 32.65
N ASN A 144 -28.86 16.91 32.99
CA ASN A 144 -29.29 15.69 33.68
C ASN A 144 -29.88 14.60 32.75
N GLY A 145 -29.72 14.75 31.44
CA GLY A 145 -30.34 13.89 30.43
C GLY A 145 -31.68 14.39 29.88
N ALA A 146 -32.32 15.35 30.55
CA ALA A 146 -33.61 15.92 30.14
C ALA A 146 -33.67 17.46 30.18
N ALA A 147 -32.96 18.09 31.11
CA ALA A 147 -32.96 19.53 31.31
C ALA A 147 -31.60 20.03 31.84
N TRP A 148 -31.33 21.32 31.61
CA TRP A 148 -30.26 22.04 32.27
C TRP A 148 -30.70 22.43 33.68
N VAL A 149 -30.02 21.89 34.69
CA VAL A 149 -30.34 22.11 36.10
C VAL A 149 -29.22 22.92 36.74
N GLN A 150 -29.57 24.03 37.39
CA GLN A 150 -28.59 24.87 38.08
C GLN A 150 -27.90 24.10 39.21
N LEU A 151 -26.59 24.24 39.29
CA LEU A 151 -25.73 23.69 40.32
C LEU A 151 -25.37 24.74 41.35
N GLY A 152 -25.73 24.47 42.60
CA GLY A 152 -25.47 25.39 43.71
C GLY A 152 -26.30 26.67 43.65
N THR A 153 -25.89 27.64 44.46
CA THR A 153 -26.45 29.00 44.45
C THR A 153 -25.72 29.88 43.45
N ASP A 154 -26.28 31.05 43.14
CA ASP A 154 -25.62 32.04 42.30
C ASP A 154 -24.27 32.47 42.87
N ILE A 155 -23.33 32.76 41.97
CA ILE A 155 -22.01 33.30 42.31
C ILE A 155 -22.07 34.82 42.13
N ASP A 156 -22.65 35.50 43.11
CA ASP A 156 -22.84 36.96 43.07
C ASP A 156 -21.52 37.72 43.19
N GLY A 157 -21.45 38.86 42.49
CA GLY A 157 -20.42 39.88 42.67
C GLY A 157 -20.37 40.39 44.12
N GLU A 158 -19.23 40.92 44.56
CA GLU A 158 -19.04 41.26 45.98
C GLU A 158 -19.62 42.63 46.34
N ALA A 159 -19.68 43.56 45.39
CA ALA A 159 -20.21 44.90 45.58
C ALA A 159 -20.88 45.49 44.33
N VAL A 160 -21.58 46.60 44.53
CA VAL A 160 -22.19 47.43 43.48
C VAL A 160 -21.18 47.79 42.40
N SER A 161 -21.57 47.61 41.13
CA SER A 161 -20.77 47.93 39.93
C SER A 161 -19.50 47.11 39.71
N ASP A 162 -19.32 45.98 40.40
CA ASP A 162 -18.17 45.08 40.18
C ASP A 162 -18.18 44.40 38.81
N ARG A 163 -19.36 44.23 38.21
CA ARG A 163 -19.60 43.50 36.96
C ARG A 163 -19.01 42.09 36.94
N SER A 164 -19.22 41.35 38.03
CA SER A 164 -18.84 39.94 38.12
C SER A 164 -19.53 39.12 37.02
N GLY A 165 -18.84 38.15 36.45
CA GLY A 165 -19.39 37.31 35.38
C GLY A 165 -19.29 37.93 33.98
N LEU A 166 -18.51 39.01 33.80
CA LEU A 166 -18.20 39.51 32.45
C LEU A 166 -17.31 38.54 31.65
N SER A 167 -16.50 37.76 32.34
CA SER A 167 -15.64 36.73 31.75
C SER A 167 -15.63 35.49 32.64
N LEU A 168 -15.70 34.32 32.01
CA LEU A 168 -15.70 33.02 32.67
C LEU A 168 -14.66 32.10 32.07
N ALA A 169 -14.15 31.18 32.89
CA ALA A 169 -13.46 29.97 32.44
C ALA A 169 -13.93 28.79 33.29
N LEU A 170 -14.02 27.62 32.68
CA LEU A 170 -14.42 26.37 33.32
C LEU A 170 -13.34 25.32 33.07
N SER A 171 -13.03 24.49 34.07
CA SER A 171 -12.13 23.35 33.90
C SER A 171 -12.74 22.28 33.00
N ALA A 172 -11.89 21.42 32.43
CA ALA A 172 -12.31 20.33 31.54
C ALA A 172 -13.37 19.42 32.19
N ASP A 173 -13.16 19.05 33.46
CA ASP A 173 -14.08 18.26 34.29
C ASP A 173 -15.36 19.00 34.74
N GLY A 174 -15.48 20.30 34.44
CA GLY A 174 -16.61 21.13 34.86
C GLY A 174 -16.64 21.46 36.36
N ALA A 175 -15.67 21.01 37.16
CA ALA A 175 -15.71 21.11 38.61
C ALA A 175 -15.15 22.43 39.16
N THR A 176 -14.40 23.19 38.36
CA THR A 176 -13.75 24.44 38.78
C THR A 176 -14.11 25.58 37.83
N ILE A 177 -14.61 26.68 38.36
CA ILE A 177 -14.96 27.89 37.59
C ILE A 177 -14.12 29.09 38.07
N ALA A 178 -13.61 29.87 37.12
CA ALA A 178 -13.03 31.19 37.37
C ALA A 178 -13.98 32.29 36.87
N VAL A 179 -14.29 33.25 37.75
CA VAL A 179 -15.23 34.35 37.49
C VAL A 179 -14.51 35.68 37.60
N GLY A 180 -14.46 36.43 36.50
CA GLY A 180 -13.85 37.77 36.46
C GLY A 180 -14.83 38.88 36.84
N ALA A 181 -14.35 39.84 37.64
CA ALA A 181 -15.05 41.06 38.02
C ALA A 181 -14.12 42.27 37.79
N PRO A 182 -14.09 42.84 36.58
CA PRO A 182 -13.07 43.81 36.18
C PRO A 182 -13.16 45.16 36.89
N HIS A 183 -14.29 45.47 37.54
CA HIS A 183 -14.49 46.72 38.25
C HIS A 183 -14.44 46.58 39.77
N ASN A 184 -14.12 45.39 40.29
CA ASN A 184 -14.03 45.17 41.72
C ASN A 184 -12.99 46.09 42.38
N GLY A 185 -13.37 46.59 43.56
CA GLY A 185 -12.64 47.60 44.32
C GLY A 185 -11.74 47.07 45.45
N GLY A 186 -11.66 45.75 45.66
CA GLY A 186 -11.06 45.13 46.84
C GLY A 186 -9.58 45.47 47.06
N ALA A 187 -8.84 45.78 45.99
CA ALA A 187 -7.43 46.20 46.02
C ALA A 187 -7.21 47.67 45.60
N GLY A 188 -8.28 48.48 45.52
CA GLY A 188 -8.26 49.86 45.02
C GLY A 188 -9.39 50.10 44.02
N THR A 189 -9.74 51.36 43.74
CA THR A 189 -10.86 51.69 42.84
C THR A 189 -10.71 51.03 41.47
N SER A 190 -11.64 50.11 41.14
CA SER A 190 -11.68 49.34 39.89
C SER A 190 -10.37 48.64 39.55
N SER A 191 -9.71 48.06 40.56
CA SER A 191 -8.50 47.23 40.36
C SER A 191 -8.81 45.91 39.65
N GLY A 192 -10.06 45.44 39.76
CA GLY A 192 -10.52 44.16 39.24
C GLY A 192 -9.98 42.95 40.02
N HIS A 193 -10.68 41.82 39.93
CA HIS A 193 -10.17 40.53 40.41
C HIS A 193 -10.82 39.35 39.68
N VAL A 194 -10.29 38.16 39.97
CA VAL A 194 -10.87 36.87 39.58
C VAL A 194 -11.06 36.03 40.83
N ARG A 195 -12.24 35.42 40.97
CA ARG A 195 -12.52 34.42 42.02
C ARG A 195 -12.62 33.05 41.38
N VAL A 196 -12.03 32.05 42.02
CA VAL A 196 -12.07 30.65 41.58
C VAL A 196 -12.89 29.85 42.58
N PHE A 197 -13.85 29.08 42.10
CA PHE A 197 -14.77 28.29 42.90
C PHE A 197 -14.71 26.83 42.47
N GLN A 198 -14.83 25.94 43.45
CA GLN A 198 -15.09 24.53 43.22
C GLN A 198 -16.59 24.28 43.32
N ILE A 199 -17.17 23.63 42.31
CA ILE A 199 -18.61 23.41 42.18
C ILE A 199 -18.95 22.05 42.80
N ALA A 200 -19.77 22.04 43.85
CA ALA A 200 -20.23 20.82 44.48
C ALA A 200 -21.42 20.22 43.71
N GLY A 201 -21.46 18.89 43.53
CA GLY A 201 -22.59 18.21 42.88
C GLY A 201 -22.50 18.11 41.36
N VAL A 202 -21.47 18.68 40.74
CA VAL A 202 -20.91 18.08 39.52
C VAL A 202 -20.31 16.77 40.03
N GLY A 203 -20.94 15.63 39.74
CA GLY A 203 -20.22 14.36 39.87
C GLY A 203 -18.92 14.57 39.11
N THR A 204 -17.78 14.14 39.66
CA THR A 204 -16.61 13.88 38.83
C THR A 204 -17.12 12.94 37.76
N GLY A 205 -17.53 13.50 36.63
CA GLY A 205 -17.99 12.79 35.48
C GLY A 205 -16.77 12.20 34.83
N THR A 206 -16.01 11.40 35.58
CA THR A 206 -15.57 10.15 35.02
C THR A 206 -16.86 9.48 34.57
N GLN A 207 -17.18 9.62 33.28
CA GLN A 207 -17.50 8.40 32.56
C GLN A 207 -16.45 7.39 33.06
N PRO A 208 -16.85 6.20 33.55
CA PRO A 208 -15.84 5.20 33.87
C PRO A 208 -14.89 5.16 32.68
N SER A 209 -13.59 5.31 32.92
CA SER A 209 -12.61 5.20 31.85
C SER A 209 -12.97 3.98 31.06
N THR A 210 -13.09 4.09 29.75
CA THR A 210 -13.39 2.92 28.92
C THR A 210 -12.14 2.06 28.89
N THR A 211 -10.95 2.68 28.93
CA THR A 211 -9.66 1.98 28.90
C THR A 211 -8.77 2.34 30.10
N GLU A 212 -8.15 1.36 30.74
CA GLU A 212 -7.12 1.53 31.77
C GLU A 212 -5.74 1.16 31.22
N VAL A 213 -4.73 2.00 31.50
CA VAL A 213 -3.30 1.75 31.18
C VAL A 213 -2.54 1.50 32.48
N SER A 214 -1.95 0.32 32.65
CA SER A 214 -1.26 -0.08 33.88
C SER A 214 -0.02 -0.94 33.62
N LEU A 215 0.83 -1.10 34.63
CA LEU A 215 1.90 -2.11 34.69
C LEU A 215 1.40 -3.29 35.53
N ASP A 216 1.46 -4.48 34.94
CA ASP A 216 1.13 -5.71 35.64
C ASP A 216 2.24 -6.15 36.61
N SER A 217 1.99 -7.22 37.38
CA SER A 217 2.98 -7.77 38.31
C SER A 217 4.19 -8.43 37.63
N GLY A 218 4.10 -8.71 36.33
CA GLY A 218 5.17 -9.23 35.48
C GLY A 218 6.06 -8.13 34.86
N GLY A 219 5.65 -6.87 34.98
CA GLY A 219 6.32 -5.72 34.38
C GLY A 219 5.96 -5.47 32.91
N ASN A 220 4.84 -6.01 32.43
CA ASN A 220 4.27 -5.67 31.12
C ASN A 220 3.36 -4.45 31.26
N VAL A 221 3.28 -3.63 30.22
CA VAL A 221 2.25 -2.59 30.11
C VAL A 221 0.99 -3.23 29.58
N LEU A 222 -0.12 -3.07 30.28
CA LEU A 222 -1.43 -3.57 29.90
C LEU A 222 -2.36 -2.40 29.68
N ILE A 223 -2.95 -2.33 28.49
CA ILE A 223 -3.99 -1.40 28.09
C ILE A 223 -5.26 -2.23 27.93
N THR A 224 -6.26 -2.04 28.79
CA THR A 224 -7.44 -2.89 28.85
C THR A 224 -8.72 -2.09 28.86
N ASP A 225 -9.68 -2.49 28.04
CA ASP A 225 -11.05 -2.00 28.15
C ASP A 225 -11.69 -2.50 29.47
N THR A 226 -12.19 -1.54 30.26
CA THR A 226 -12.78 -1.75 31.59
C THR A 226 -14.31 -1.60 31.61
N ASP A 227 -14.94 -1.23 30.50
CA ASP A 227 -16.39 -1.06 30.38
C ASP A 227 -17.13 -2.29 29.84
N GLY A 228 -16.39 -3.27 29.34
CA GLY A 228 -16.91 -4.54 28.85
C GLY A 228 -16.80 -4.72 27.34
N GLY A 229 -16.13 -3.80 26.63
CA GLY A 229 -15.81 -3.92 25.21
C GLY A 229 -16.85 -3.28 24.28
N ASP A 230 -17.85 -2.53 24.72
CA ASP A 230 -18.79 -1.94 23.73
C ASP A 230 -18.24 -0.63 23.11
N THR A 231 -17.03 -0.20 23.49
CA THR A 231 -16.44 1.07 23.07
C THR A 231 -15.43 0.94 21.95
N ASN A 232 -15.63 1.73 20.90
CA ASN A 232 -14.68 1.86 19.82
C ASN A 232 -13.51 2.75 20.27
N ASP A 233 -12.38 2.16 20.61
CA ASP A 233 -11.17 2.85 21.04
C ASP A 233 -10.30 3.26 19.84
N THR A 234 -9.76 4.48 19.89
CA THR A 234 -8.84 5.02 18.87
C THR A 234 -7.53 5.40 19.54
N LEU A 235 -6.72 4.37 19.80
CA LEU A 235 -5.50 4.45 20.61
C LEU A 235 -4.28 4.82 19.77
N THR A 236 -3.40 5.63 20.33
CA THR A 236 -2.08 5.94 19.75
C THR A 236 -0.98 5.62 20.75
N LEU A 237 0.03 4.85 20.32
CA LEU A 237 1.27 4.61 21.06
C LEU A 237 2.42 5.40 20.43
N VAL A 238 3.07 6.25 21.23
CA VAL A 238 4.23 7.04 20.80
C VAL A 238 5.32 7.08 21.87
N VAL A 239 6.59 7.09 21.45
CA VAL A 239 7.71 7.37 22.37
C VAL A 239 7.77 8.86 22.67
N ASN A 240 7.67 9.24 23.93
CA ASN A 240 7.83 10.62 24.39
C ASN A 240 8.99 10.72 25.39
N GLY A 241 10.19 10.93 24.86
CA GLY A 241 11.41 11.01 25.67
C GLY A 241 11.73 9.68 26.35
N ALA A 242 11.56 9.61 27.67
CA ALA A 242 11.84 8.39 28.46
C ALA A 242 10.58 7.55 28.75
N ASN A 243 9.43 7.94 28.20
CA ASN A 243 8.13 7.34 28.46
C ASN A 243 7.49 6.84 27.17
N TYR A 244 6.71 5.78 27.27
CA TYR A 244 5.65 5.50 26.31
C TYR A 244 4.45 6.37 26.65
N ARG A 245 3.90 7.07 25.67
CA ARG A 245 2.65 7.82 25.79
C ARG A 245 1.57 7.06 25.02
N ILE A 246 0.47 6.80 25.70
CA ILE A 246 -0.75 6.20 25.18
C ILE A 246 -1.82 7.29 25.23
N SER A 247 -2.54 7.49 24.13
CA SER A 247 -3.63 8.46 24.07
C SER A 247 -4.82 7.93 23.29
N ASP A 248 -6.02 8.34 23.68
CA ASP A 248 -7.26 8.13 22.92
C ASP A 248 -7.91 9.49 22.63
N VAL A 249 -8.23 9.78 21.37
CA VAL A 249 -8.77 11.09 20.99
C VAL A 249 -10.25 11.27 21.33
N THR A 250 -10.94 10.17 21.58
CA THR A 250 -12.40 10.08 21.70
C THR A 250 -12.86 9.64 23.09
N ASN A 251 -12.13 8.73 23.72
CA ASN A 251 -12.51 8.05 24.94
C ASN A 251 -11.57 8.39 26.10
N GLN A 252 -12.05 8.19 27.33
CA GLN A 252 -11.28 8.53 28.52
C GLN A 252 -10.35 7.39 28.94
N LEU A 253 -9.07 7.70 29.15
CA LEU A 253 -8.06 6.78 29.68
C LEU A 253 -7.87 6.99 31.17
N SER A 254 -7.72 5.89 31.92
CA SER A 254 -7.25 5.94 33.32
C SER A 254 -5.85 5.34 33.48
N ALA A 255 -5.03 5.98 34.31
CA ALA A 255 -3.72 5.47 34.70
C ALA A 255 -3.85 4.55 35.92
N GLY A 256 -3.55 3.28 35.72
CA GLY A 256 -3.43 2.27 36.77
C GLY A 256 -2.04 2.23 37.42
N THR A 257 -1.72 1.10 38.03
CA THR A 257 -0.45 0.92 38.76
C THR A 257 0.76 1.18 37.85
N GLY A 258 1.70 2.01 38.28
CA GLY A 258 2.96 2.24 37.55
C GLY A 258 2.85 3.12 36.29
N ALA A 259 1.64 3.52 35.92
CA ALA A 259 1.38 4.53 34.90
C ALA A 259 1.18 5.92 35.55
N VAL A 260 1.29 6.98 34.74
CA VAL A 260 1.13 8.37 35.15
C VAL A 260 0.05 9.03 34.29
N GLN A 261 -1.04 9.47 34.94
CA GLN A 261 -2.08 10.24 34.25
C GLN A 261 -1.53 11.61 33.83
N ILE A 262 -1.71 11.98 32.56
CA ILE A 262 -1.37 13.31 32.05
C ILE A 262 -2.62 14.19 31.97
N ASP A 263 -3.66 13.68 31.32
CA ASP A 263 -5.00 14.25 31.23
C ASP A 263 -6.02 13.12 30.96
N ASP A 264 -7.31 13.44 30.86
CA ASP A 264 -8.39 12.44 30.71
C ASP A 264 -8.25 11.54 29.46
N HIS A 265 -7.38 11.88 28.51
CA HIS A 265 -7.21 11.19 27.22
C HIS A 265 -5.77 10.68 27.02
N THR A 266 -4.89 10.87 28.00
CA THR A 266 -3.46 10.63 27.85
C THR A 266 -2.85 10.04 29.12
N VAL A 267 -2.16 8.91 28.97
CA VAL A 267 -1.41 8.23 30.03
C VAL A 267 0.03 8.00 29.58
N GLU A 268 0.98 8.14 30.50
CA GLU A 268 2.39 7.83 30.26
C GLU A 268 2.88 6.68 31.14
N VAL A 269 3.71 5.81 30.57
CA VAL A 269 4.41 4.73 31.30
C VAL A 269 5.91 4.88 31.07
N PRO A 270 6.74 4.93 32.13
CA PRO A 270 8.20 4.99 31.95
C PRO A 270 8.73 3.75 31.22
N ILE A 271 9.53 3.96 30.16
CA ILE A 271 10.09 2.86 29.37
C ILE A 271 10.96 1.95 30.24
N ALA A 272 11.69 2.53 31.20
CA ALA A 272 12.56 1.80 32.12
C ALA A 272 11.80 0.91 33.13
N SER A 273 10.49 1.08 33.29
CA SER A 273 9.66 0.20 34.12
C SER A 273 9.06 -0.97 33.36
N VAL A 274 9.16 -1.00 32.03
CA VAL A 274 8.75 -2.14 31.22
C VAL A 274 9.87 -3.18 31.25
N THR A 275 9.63 -4.28 31.94
CA THR A 275 10.62 -5.36 32.12
C THR A 275 10.05 -6.74 31.79
N GLY A 276 8.75 -6.82 31.56
CA GLY A 276 8.05 -8.04 31.22
C GLY A 276 8.37 -8.50 29.80
N ALA A 277 8.22 -9.80 29.57
CA ALA A 277 8.59 -10.43 28.29
C ALA A 277 7.61 -10.14 27.16
N GLU A 278 6.34 -9.86 27.48
CA GLU A 278 5.31 -9.51 26.49
C GLU A 278 5.40 -8.04 26.08
N GLY A 279 6.03 -7.20 26.92
CA GLY A 279 6.27 -5.80 26.60
C GLY A 279 5.03 -4.95 26.82
N ILE A 280 4.31 -4.62 25.75
CA ILE A 280 3.12 -3.77 25.73
C ILE A 280 1.96 -4.57 25.14
N VAL A 281 0.87 -4.72 25.89
CA VAL A 281 -0.30 -5.51 25.51
C VAL A 281 -1.51 -4.60 25.45
N PHE A 282 -2.19 -4.59 24.31
CA PHE A 282 -3.48 -3.94 24.11
C PHE A 282 -4.57 -5.01 24.05
N ASP A 283 -5.48 -5.01 25.01
CA ASP A 283 -6.67 -5.87 25.08
C ASP A 283 -7.91 -4.96 25.00
N THR A 284 -8.39 -4.67 23.78
CA THR A 284 -9.50 -3.72 23.55
C THR A 284 -10.89 -4.38 23.55
N LEU A 285 -10.95 -5.71 23.38
CA LEU A 285 -12.14 -6.56 23.57
C LEU A 285 -13.19 -6.48 22.44
N ASP A 286 -14.45 -6.16 22.73
CA ASP A 286 -15.44 -5.98 21.68
C ASP A 286 -15.29 -4.52 21.14
N GLY A 287 -16.07 -4.08 20.15
CA GLY A 287 -16.00 -2.71 19.62
C GLY A 287 -15.17 -2.61 18.33
N ASP A 288 -15.31 -1.53 17.56
CA ASP A 288 -14.50 -1.31 16.35
C ASP A 288 -13.28 -0.45 16.72
N ASP A 289 -12.16 -1.11 17.00
CA ASP A 289 -10.98 -0.49 17.59
C ASP A 289 -9.91 -0.14 16.55
N THR A 290 -9.08 0.85 16.88
CA THR A 290 -7.92 1.19 16.07
C THR A 290 -6.71 1.49 16.93
N LEU A 291 -5.62 0.77 16.70
CA LEU A 291 -4.31 1.09 17.26
C LEU A 291 -3.43 1.79 16.22
N THR A 292 -2.91 2.96 16.56
CA THR A 292 -1.87 3.65 15.79
C THR A 292 -0.51 3.55 16.49
N ILE A 293 0.49 2.97 15.82
CA ILE A 293 1.89 3.00 16.24
C ILE A 293 2.58 4.20 15.58
N ASP A 294 2.85 5.25 16.36
CA ASP A 294 3.53 6.46 15.91
C ASP A 294 5.03 6.41 16.26
N LEU A 295 5.85 6.25 15.22
CA LEU A 295 7.30 6.15 15.30
C LEU A 295 8.01 7.52 15.22
N SER A 296 7.26 8.62 15.07
CA SER A 296 7.82 9.98 15.00
C SER A 296 8.55 10.39 16.29
N GLY A 297 8.16 9.81 17.42
CA GLY A 297 8.77 9.99 18.73
C GLY A 297 10.04 9.17 18.98
N GLY A 298 10.35 8.21 18.10
CA GLY A 298 11.46 7.27 18.24
C GLY A 298 11.02 5.80 18.15
N ALA A 299 11.99 4.90 18.06
CA ALA A 299 11.74 3.47 17.92
C ALA A 299 11.13 2.86 19.19
N ILE A 300 10.13 2.01 19.02
CA ILE A 300 9.60 1.16 20.09
C ILE A 300 10.64 0.06 20.38
N VAL A 301 11.02 -0.10 21.65
CA VAL A 301 12.12 -1.01 22.06
C VAL A 301 11.63 -2.27 22.80
N HIS A 302 10.31 -2.41 22.97
CA HIS A 302 9.66 -3.58 23.56
C HIS A 302 8.67 -4.17 22.55
N ALA A 303 8.36 -5.47 22.67
CA ALA A 303 7.32 -6.08 21.86
C ALA A 303 5.97 -5.40 22.13
N VAL A 304 5.12 -5.40 21.10
CA VAL A 304 3.73 -4.94 21.18
C VAL A 304 2.84 -6.11 20.79
N ASP A 305 1.77 -6.36 21.53
CA ASP A 305 0.75 -7.36 21.24
C ASP A 305 -0.61 -6.67 21.21
N TYR A 306 -1.17 -6.48 20.02
CA TYR A 306 -2.48 -5.86 19.83
C TYR A 306 -3.57 -6.92 19.64
N ARG A 307 -4.47 -7.02 20.62
CA ARG A 307 -5.60 -7.93 20.60
C ARG A 307 -6.85 -7.08 20.46
N ALA A 308 -7.23 -6.84 19.20
CA ALA A 308 -8.34 -5.98 18.84
C ALA A 308 -9.67 -6.58 19.31
N GLY A 309 -9.80 -7.90 19.17
CA GLY A 309 -10.87 -8.69 19.76
C GLY A 309 -11.97 -9.03 18.75
N ALA A 310 -13.24 -8.75 19.05
CA ALA A 310 -14.38 -9.25 18.27
C ALA A 310 -15.19 -8.16 17.54
N GLY A 311 -14.58 -7.00 17.33
CA GLY A 311 -15.09 -5.94 16.47
C GLY A 311 -15.39 -6.40 15.06
N SER A 312 -15.90 -5.48 14.24
CA SER A 312 -15.99 -5.67 12.79
C SER A 312 -15.23 -4.59 12.01
N GLY A 313 -14.71 -3.61 12.74
CA GLY A 313 -14.04 -2.42 12.26
C GLY A 313 -12.58 -2.34 12.71
N ASP A 314 -12.04 -3.43 13.26
CA ASP A 314 -10.74 -3.44 13.91
C ASP A 314 -9.58 -3.17 12.93
N ALA A 315 -8.71 -2.23 13.27
CA ALA A 315 -7.66 -1.74 12.39
C ALA A 315 -6.32 -1.48 13.10
N LEU A 316 -5.23 -1.65 12.35
CA LEU A 316 -3.88 -1.28 12.80
C LEU A 316 -3.28 -0.26 11.85
N ALA A 317 -2.74 0.82 12.40
CA ALA A 317 -2.10 1.89 11.63
C ALA A 317 -0.67 2.13 12.11
N PHE A 318 0.17 2.59 11.18
CA PHE A 318 1.54 2.98 11.45
C PHE A 318 1.82 4.36 10.89
N VAL A 319 2.53 5.20 11.64
CA VAL A 319 2.95 6.54 11.17
C VAL A 319 4.45 6.73 11.43
N GLY A 320 5.20 7.18 10.43
CA GLY A 320 6.60 7.54 10.61
C GLY A 320 7.48 7.29 9.38
N THR A 321 8.79 7.36 9.59
CA THR A 321 9.81 7.06 8.58
C THR A 321 10.70 5.95 9.10
N VAL A 322 10.88 4.91 8.29
CA VAL A 322 11.60 3.68 8.65
C VAL A 322 12.49 3.25 7.48
N GLY A 323 13.54 2.49 7.74
CA GLY A 323 14.32 1.86 6.67
C GLY A 323 13.56 0.67 6.09
N THR A 324 13.21 -0.30 6.92
CA THR A 324 12.56 -1.53 6.49
C THR A 324 11.35 -1.84 7.38
N ALA A 325 10.24 -2.22 6.76
CA ALA A 325 9.09 -2.81 7.43
C ALA A 325 8.80 -4.20 6.85
N GLN A 326 8.68 -5.20 7.71
CA GLN A 326 8.41 -6.59 7.35
C GLN A 326 7.11 -7.02 8.01
N PHE A 327 6.09 -7.29 7.21
CA PHE A 327 4.80 -7.81 7.64
C PHE A 327 4.76 -9.32 7.36
N ALA A 328 4.37 -10.08 8.36
CA ALA A 328 4.11 -11.52 8.27
C ALA A 328 2.65 -11.76 8.65
N PHE A 329 1.86 -12.25 7.70
CA PHE A 329 0.44 -12.56 7.90
C PHE A 329 0.33 -14.02 8.36
N GLY A 330 -0.30 -14.24 9.52
CA GLY A 330 -0.49 -15.57 10.08
C GLY A 330 -1.80 -16.20 9.60
N ASP A 331 -2.90 -15.46 9.75
CA ASP A 331 -4.22 -15.79 9.22
C ASP A 331 -4.96 -14.50 8.83
N LEU A 332 -6.24 -14.64 8.42
CA LEU A 332 -7.08 -13.51 8.02
C LEU A 332 -7.35 -12.48 9.11
N GLN A 333 -6.94 -12.67 10.36
CA GLN A 333 -7.14 -11.70 11.43
C GLN A 333 -5.89 -11.47 12.31
N SER A 334 -4.79 -12.17 12.07
CA SER A 334 -3.58 -12.11 12.91
C SER A 334 -2.28 -12.10 12.11
N GLY A 335 -1.23 -11.58 12.74
CA GLY A 335 0.08 -11.47 12.12
C GLY A 335 1.08 -10.71 12.99
N GLY A 336 2.17 -10.30 12.36
CA GLY A 336 3.24 -9.57 13.02
C GLY A 336 3.95 -8.61 12.09
N VAL A 337 4.50 -7.55 12.67
CA VAL A 337 5.28 -6.54 11.98
C VAL A 337 6.63 -6.36 12.68
N VAL A 338 7.71 -6.38 11.90
CA VAL A 338 9.06 -6.04 12.37
C VAL A 338 9.54 -4.82 11.62
N ILE A 339 9.95 -3.79 12.37
CA ILE A 339 10.37 -2.49 11.83
C ILE A 339 11.84 -2.26 12.18
N ASP A 340 12.67 -2.02 11.18
CA ASP A 340 14.12 -1.75 11.32
C ASP A 340 14.88 -2.79 12.17
N GLY A 341 14.46 -4.06 12.12
CA GLY A 341 15.03 -5.15 12.93
C GLY A 341 14.77 -5.01 14.44
N GLY A 342 13.81 -4.16 14.80
CA GLY A 342 13.32 -3.96 16.16
C GLY A 342 12.48 -5.14 16.68
N PRO A 343 11.79 -4.94 17.82
CA PRO A 343 10.93 -5.96 18.38
C PRO A 343 9.70 -6.21 17.48
N GLN A 344 9.08 -7.38 17.65
CA GLN A 344 7.85 -7.73 16.95
C GLN A 344 6.65 -6.94 17.48
N ILE A 345 5.82 -6.46 16.57
CA ILE A 345 4.49 -5.91 16.82
C ILE A 345 3.49 -6.95 16.32
N ALA A 346 2.99 -7.78 17.22
CA ALA A 346 1.97 -8.78 16.94
C ALA A 346 0.58 -8.15 16.94
N TYR A 347 -0.33 -8.71 16.15
CA TYR A 347 -1.74 -8.34 16.19
C TYR A 347 -2.64 -9.57 16.01
N SER A 348 -3.87 -9.48 16.52
CA SER A 348 -4.92 -10.47 16.36
C SER A 348 -6.31 -9.81 16.41
N GLY A 349 -7.27 -10.36 15.67
CA GLY A 349 -8.64 -9.85 15.59
C GLY A 349 -8.86 -8.70 14.60
N LEU A 350 -7.96 -8.44 13.63
CA LEU A 350 -8.16 -7.35 12.68
C LEU A 350 -9.20 -7.67 11.59
N ASP A 351 -10.06 -6.71 11.24
CA ASP A 351 -11.08 -6.84 10.20
C ASP A 351 -10.95 -5.86 9.02
N GLN A 352 -10.53 -4.61 9.28
CA GLN A 352 -10.45 -3.55 8.26
C GLN A 352 -9.09 -3.46 7.55
N GLY A 353 -8.13 -4.28 8.00
CA GLY A 353 -6.77 -4.34 7.44
C GLY A 353 -5.80 -3.40 8.13
N ILE A 354 -4.71 -3.07 7.43
CA ILE A 354 -3.59 -2.29 7.96
C ILE A 354 -3.38 -1.03 7.11
N ASP A 355 -3.43 0.14 7.73
CA ASP A 355 -3.12 1.40 7.08
C ASP A 355 -1.71 1.88 7.47
N ALA A 356 -0.71 1.43 6.71
CA ALA A 356 0.69 1.76 6.92
C ALA A 356 1.05 3.11 6.28
N HIS A 357 0.79 4.21 7.01
CA HIS A 357 1.29 5.56 6.70
C HIS A 357 2.82 5.67 6.97
N LEU A 358 3.59 4.68 6.53
CA LEU A 358 5.03 4.59 6.70
C LEU A 358 5.73 5.06 5.43
N THR A 359 6.65 6.01 5.59
CA THR A 359 7.68 6.24 4.58
C THR A 359 8.78 5.20 4.79
N ALA A 360 8.79 4.13 3.99
CA ALA A 360 9.76 3.04 4.08
C ALA A 360 10.72 3.03 2.87
N ASP A 361 11.97 2.62 3.08
CA ASP A 361 12.86 2.28 1.98
C ASP A 361 12.49 0.91 1.39
N ASN A 362 12.32 -0.10 2.25
CA ASN A 362 11.94 -1.46 1.85
C ASN A 362 10.67 -1.89 2.58
N LEU A 363 9.72 -2.44 1.85
CA LEU A 363 8.52 -3.06 2.41
C LEU A 363 8.47 -4.53 1.99
N SER A 364 8.33 -5.42 2.95
CA SER A 364 8.19 -6.87 2.72
C SER A 364 6.88 -7.36 3.30
N LEU A 365 6.13 -8.14 2.53
CA LEU A 365 4.88 -8.78 2.91
C LEU A 365 5.08 -10.29 2.70
N GLY A 366 4.93 -11.09 3.76
CA GLY A 366 5.00 -12.56 3.67
C GLY A 366 3.70 -13.18 4.20
N TYR A 367 3.16 -14.15 3.47
CA TYR A 367 1.94 -14.86 3.83
C TYR A 367 2.27 -16.25 4.42
N GLY A 368 1.22 -16.96 4.82
CA GLY A 368 1.30 -18.06 5.77
C GLY A 368 1.50 -19.42 5.11
N VAL A 369 0.84 -20.43 5.68
CA VAL A 369 0.85 -21.82 5.16
C VAL A 369 -0.44 -22.18 4.43
N ASP A 370 -1.40 -21.27 4.41
CA ASP A 370 -2.68 -21.45 3.76
C ASP A 370 -2.58 -20.95 2.31
N SER A 371 -3.52 -21.34 1.45
CA SER A 371 -3.56 -20.85 0.06
C SER A 371 -4.28 -19.51 -0.03
N GLU A 372 -3.60 -18.52 -0.59
CA GLU A 372 -4.02 -17.15 -0.70
C GLU A 372 -4.24 -16.69 -2.15
N THR A 373 -5.14 -15.70 -2.30
CA THR A 373 -5.23 -14.89 -3.53
C THR A 373 -4.81 -13.48 -3.19
N ILE A 374 -3.62 -13.09 -3.62
CA ILE A 374 -2.97 -11.82 -3.30
C ILE A 374 -3.10 -10.89 -4.51
N THR A 375 -3.60 -9.68 -4.31
CA THR A 375 -3.74 -8.67 -5.37
C THR A 375 -2.94 -7.43 -5.02
N ILE A 376 -2.00 -7.04 -5.89
CA ILE A 376 -1.24 -5.79 -5.81
C ILE A 376 -1.93 -4.77 -6.71
N ALA A 377 -2.30 -3.61 -6.17
CA ALA A 377 -3.08 -2.59 -6.87
C ALA A 377 -2.73 -1.16 -6.43
N ASP A 378 -3.01 -0.19 -7.29
CA ASP A 378 -3.17 1.21 -6.91
C ASP A 378 -4.43 1.37 -6.04
N ASP A 379 -4.30 1.92 -4.85
CA ASP A 379 -5.44 2.31 -4.05
C ASP A 379 -5.84 3.73 -4.44
N ALA A 380 -6.68 3.84 -5.48
CA ALA A 380 -7.09 5.05 -6.23
C ALA A 380 -7.35 6.36 -5.43
N ALA A 381 -7.40 6.32 -4.10
CA ALA A 381 -7.38 7.45 -3.20
C ALA A 381 -5.96 7.75 -2.66
N GLY A 382 -5.27 8.73 -3.26
CA GLY A 382 -4.24 9.50 -2.55
C GLY A 382 -2.77 9.15 -2.81
N GLY A 383 -2.45 8.32 -3.79
CA GLY A 383 -1.06 7.96 -4.15
C GLY A 383 -0.49 6.81 -3.33
N TRP A 384 -1.33 5.81 -3.07
CA TRP A 384 -1.06 4.67 -2.20
C TRP A 384 -1.09 3.40 -3.01
N MET A 385 -0.29 2.44 -2.60
CA MET A 385 -0.41 1.06 -3.06
C MET A 385 -1.22 0.27 -2.04
N ALA A 386 -1.95 -0.73 -2.52
CA ALA A 386 -2.61 -1.73 -1.70
C ALA A 386 -2.16 -3.14 -2.10
N VAL A 387 -1.96 -3.98 -1.10
CA VAL A 387 -1.92 -5.44 -1.29
C VAL A 387 -3.07 -6.06 -0.51
N THR A 388 -3.92 -6.80 -1.19
CA THR A 388 -5.12 -7.44 -0.61
C THR A 388 -5.00 -8.95 -0.72
N SER A 389 -5.16 -9.67 0.40
CA SER A 389 -5.24 -11.14 0.42
C SER A 389 -6.69 -11.60 0.65
N GLY A 390 -7.16 -12.52 -0.19
CA GLY A 390 -8.50 -13.10 -0.11
C GLY A 390 -9.62 -12.06 -0.21
N SER A 391 -10.62 -12.15 0.68
CA SER A 391 -11.80 -11.26 0.66
C SER A 391 -11.81 -10.16 1.74
N ALA A 392 -10.74 -9.95 2.52
CA ALA A 392 -10.80 -9.01 3.66
C ALA A 392 -9.49 -8.28 4.03
N GLN A 393 -8.34 -8.95 4.12
CA GLN A 393 -7.14 -8.27 4.60
C GLN A 393 -6.48 -7.43 3.50
N THR A 394 -6.52 -6.12 3.68
CA THR A 394 -5.82 -5.16 2.83
C THR A 394 -4.77 -4.42 3.63
N ILE A 395 -3.54 -4.38 3.15
CA ILE A 395 -2.53 -3.44 3.61
C ILE A 395 -2.42 -2.29 2.61
N ARG A 396 -2.62 -1.07 3.08
CA ARG A 396 -2.39 0.17 2.32
C ARG A 396 -1.08 0.78 2.77
N PHE A 397 -0.24 1.19 1.82
CA PHE A 397 1.05 1.78 2.14
C PHE A 397 1.46 2.85 1.12
N LEU A 398 2.33 3.76 1.58
CA LEU A 398 3.03 4.69 0.71
C LEU A 398 4.10 3.95 -0.12
N ASN A 399 4.32 4.39 -1.35
CA ASN A 399 5.31 3.76 -2.25
C ASN A 399 6.70 3.66 -1.60
N PRO A 400 7.27 2.44 -1.45
CA PRO A 400 8.61 2.28 -0.91
C PRO A 400 9.68 2.82 -1.86
N SER A 401 10.75 3.40 -1.31
CA SER A 401 11.79 4.08 -2.09
C SER A 401 12.79 3.12 -2.78
N GLN A 402 12.96 1.92 -2.24
CA GLN A 402 13.89 0.90 -2.72
C GLN A 402 13.17 -0.34 -3.25
N SER A 403 12.30 -0.98 -2.48
CA SER A 403 11.62 -2.21 -2.92
C SER A 403 10.29 -2.49 -2.23
N LEU A 404 9.41 -3.16 -2.98
CA LEU A 404 8.27 -3.93 -2.47
C LEU A 404 8.56 -5.41 -2.72
N GLN A 405 8.55 -6.21 -1.65
CA GLN A 405 8.66 -7.67 -1.70
C GLN A 405 7.34 -8.30 -1.25
N VAL A 406 6.85 -9.28 -1.99
CA VAL A 406 5.65 -10.08 -1.68
C VAL A 406 6.01 -11.56 -1.76
N GLY A 407 5.94 -12.28 -0.64
CA GLY A 407 6.17 -13.72 -0.53
C GLY A 407 4.86 -14.48 -0.35
N GLY A 408 4.58 -15.49 -1.18
CA GLY A 408 3.40 -16.36 -1.11
C GLY A 408 3.35 -17.19 0.18
N GLY A 409 4.45 -17.85 0.52
CA GLY A 409 4.54 -18.62 1.78
C GLY A 409 4.63 -20.11 1.50
N ASP A 410 3.98 -20.95 2.30
CA ASP A 410 3.98 -22.41 2.10
C ASP A 410 2.71 -22.95 1.40
N GLY A 411 1.77 -22.07 1.03
CA GLY A 411 0.51 -22.43 0.40
C GLY A 411 0.55 -22.37 -1.12
N ASP A 412 -0.45 -22.96 -1.79
CA ASP A 412 -0.62 -22.78 -3.24
C ASP A 412 -1.25 -21.39 -3.54
N ASP A 413 -0.43 -20.39 -3.83
CA ASP A 413 -0.87 -19.00 -3.91
C ASP A 413 -1.10 -18.49 -5.32
N THR A 414 -1.94 -17.46 -5.43
CA THR A 414 -2.07 -16.67 -6.66
C THR A 414 -1.81 -15.20 -6.39
N VAL A 415 -0.69 -14.66 -6.91
CA VAL A 415 -0.34 -13.24 -6.82
C VAL A 415 -0.67 -12.52 -8.12
N THR A 416 -1.61 -11.58 -8.09
CA THR A 416 -2.01 -10.78 -9.25
C THR A 416 -1.51 -9.34 -9.13
N VAL A 417 -0.71 -8.90 -10.11
CA VAL A 417 -0.33 -7.49 -10.29
C VAL A 417 -1.36 -6.82 -11.19
N SER A 418 -2.23 -6.00 -10.60
CA SER A 418 -3.40 -5.44 -11.29
C SER A 418 -3.25 -3.98 -11.71
N SER A 419 -2.48 -3.18 -10.97
CA SER A 419 -2.22 -1.77 -11.24
C SER A 419 -1.11 -1.26 -10.32
N PHE A 420 -0.53 -0.10 -10.65
CA PHE A 420 0.45 0.62 -9.84
C PHE A 420 0.01 2.07 -9.67
N ASP A 421 0.27 2.64 -8.50
CA ASP A 421 0.28 4.08 -8.34
C ASP A 421 1.36 4.70 -9.24
N GLY A 422 1.05 5.86 -9.82
CA GLY A 422 1.93 6.53 -10.78
C GLY A 422 3.26 7.00 -10.18
N ALA A 423 3.37 7.10 -8.85
CA ALA A 423 4.60 7.48 -8.16
C ALA A 423 5.39 6.27 -7.61
N PHE A 424 4.91 5.04 -7.80
CA PHE A 424 5.69 3.85 -7.46
C PHE A 424 7.02 3.86 -8.22
N ALA A 425 8.11 3.55 -7.55
CA ALA A 425 9.45 3.68 -8.14
C ALA A 425 10.44 2.62 -7.66
N GLY A 426 10.12 1.89 -6.59
CA GLY A 426 10.95 0.82 -6.05
C GLY A 426 11.02 -0.40 -6.98
N ALA A 427 11.92 -1.32 -6.68
CA ALA A 427 11.93 -2.65 -7.28
C ALA A 427 10.69 -3.43 -6.84
N LEU A 428 10.21 -4.33 -7.70
CA LEU A 428 9.15 -5.28 -7.36
C LEU A 428 9.74 -6.68 -7.31
N LEU A 429 9.62 -7.32 -6.16
CA LEU A 429 10.07 -8.68 -5.91
C LEU A 429 8.85 -9.52 -5.51
N ILE A 430 8.54 -10.57 -6.26
CA ILE A 430 7.49 -11.53 -5.93
C ILE A 430 8.13 -12.91 -5.85
N ASP A 431 7.91 -13.60 -4.75
CA ASP A 431 8.41 -14.97 -4.54
C ASP A 431 7.23 -15.83 -4.13
N GLY A 432 6.92 -16.89 -4.87
CA GLY A 432 5.92 -17.89 -4.46
C GLY A 432 6.34 -18.59 -3.17
N GLU A 433 7.65 -18.74 -2.96
CA GLU A 433 8.26 -19.55 -1.92
C GLU A 433 8.00 -21.06 -2.10
N THR A 434 7.17 -21.71 -1.28
CA THR A 434 6.87 -23.14 -1.41
C THR A 434 5.39 -23.38 -1.63
N GLY A 435 5.05 -24.29 -2.54
CA GLY A 435 3.66 -24.48 -2.95
C GLY A 435 3.58 -24.61 -4.46
N ASP A 436 2.38 -24.71 -4.99
CA ASP A 436 2.12 -24.57 -6.43
C ASP A 436 1.62 -23.14 -6.77
N ASP A 437 2.55 -22.20 -6.87
CA ASP A 437 2.25 -20.77 -6.97
C ASP A 437 2.04 -20.26 -8.39
N THR A 438 1.15 -19.28 -8.53
CA THR A 438 0.89 -18.59 -9.78
C THR A 438 1.00 -17.08 -9.64
N VAL A 439 1.89 -16.46 -10.42
CA VAL A 439 1.99 -15.00 -10.55
C VAL A 439 1.36 -14.54 -11.85
N ILE A 440 0.41 -13.61 -11.76
CA ILE A 440 -0.34 -13.04 -12.89
C ILE A 440 0.02 -11.57 -13.04
N LEU A 441 0.59 -11.21 -14.19
CA LEU A 441 0.93 -9.83 -14.57
C LEU A 441 -0.16 -9.27 -15.49
N ASN A 442 -1.02 -8.40 -14.95
CA ASN A 442 -2.09 -7.71 -15.69
C ASN A 442 -1.88 -6.18 -15.73
N ALA A 443 -0.70 -5.72 -15.31
CA ALA A 443 -0.30 -4.33 -15.35
C ALA A 443 1.22 -4.22 -15.53
N GLY A 444 1.66 -3.02 -15.91
CA GLY A 444 3.05 -2.70 -16.18
C GLY A 444 3.45 -1.38 -15.55
N HIS A 445 4.75 -1.17 -15.38
CA HIS A 445 5.28 0.05 -14.78
C HIS A 445 6.70 0.40 -15.28
N VAL A 446 7.07 1.67 -15.10
CA VAL A 446 8.44 2.16 -15.32
C VAL A 446 9.14 2.23 -13.96
N LEU A 447 10.09 1.33 -13.74
CA LEU A 447 10.86 1.28 -12.49
C LEU A 447 11.97 2.34 -12.51
N ALA A 448 12.34 2.87 -11.34
CA ALA A 448 13.42 3.85 -11.26
C ALA A 448 14.77 3.26 -11.68
N ALA A 449 15.75 4.13 -11.91
CA ALA A 449 17.10 3.70 -12.23
C ALA A 449 17.64 2.73 -11.16
N ASP A 450 18.29 1.66 -11.63
CA ASP A 450 18.88 0.60 -10.81
C ASP A 450 17.84 -0.22 -10.02
N ARG A 451 16.55 -0.19 -10.41
CA ARG A 451 15.47 -1.02 -9.86
C ARG A 451 15.03 -2.08 -10.86
N GLY A 452 14.73 -3.27 -10.34
CA GLY A 452 14.39 -4.44 -11.15
C GLY A 452 13.02 -5.01 -10.84
N LEU A 453 12.59 -5.89 -11.74
CA LEU A 453 11.47 -6.80 -11.54
C LEU A 453 12.04 -8.19 -11.31
N GLY A 454 11.81 -8.78 -10.14
CA GLY A 454 12.17 -10.16 -9.83
C GLY A 454 10.93 -10.97 -9.50
N ILE A 455 10.68 -12.07 -10.21
CA ILE A 455 9.56 -12.97 -9.93
C ILE A 455 10.06 -14.41 -9.91
N ALA A 456 9.78 -15.11 -8.82
CA ALA A 456 9.95 -16.56 -8.69
C ALA A 456 8.59 -17.19 -8.32
N ALA A 457 8.18 -18.25 -9.02
CA ALA A 457 6.94 -19.01 -8.76
C ALA A 457 6.94 -20.34 -9.53
N GLU A 458 5.89 -21.15 -9.46
CA GLU A 458 5.73 -22.29 -10.37
C GLU A 458 5.27 -21.81 -11.74
N SER A 459 4.35 -20.85 -11.77
CA SER A 459 3.70 -20.39 -12.99
C SER A 459 3.66 -18.87 -13.06
N ILE A 460 4.24 -18.29 -14.11
CA ILE A 460 4.17 -16.85 -14.37
C ILE A 460 3.38 -16.62 -15.67
N VAL A 461 2.34 -15.80 -15.61
CA VAL A 461 1.48 -15.49 -16.76
C VAL A 461 1.36 -13.98 -16.91
N GLY A 462 1.70 -13.45 -18.08
CA GLY A 462 1.54 -12.03 -18.41
C GLY A 462 0.64 -11.81 -19.61
N ASP A 463 -0.21 -10.78 -19.53
CA ASP A 463 -1.06 -10.35 -20.64
C ASP A 463 -0.47 -9.13 -21.39
N ALA A 464 -1.27 -8.52 -22.28
CA ALA A 464 -0.84 -7.36 -23.06
C ALA A 464 -0.68 -6.07 -22.24
N ASN A 465 -1.15 -6.06 -20.99
CA ASN A 465 -0.97 -4.96 -20.04
C ASN A 465 0.31 -5.11 -19.21
N ALA A 466 0.94 -6.29 -19.21
CA ALA A 466 2.25 -6.52 -18.60
C ALA A 466 3.36 -5.80 -19.38
N ILE A 467 3.50 -4.49 -19.12
CA ILE A 467 4.43 -3.58 -19.79
C ILE A 467 5.47 -3.06 -18.77
N PHE A 468 6.60 -3.74 -18.62
CA PHE A 468 7.63 -3.36 -17.65
C PHE A 468 8.86 -2.76 -18.33
N SER A 469 9.42 -1.73 -17.70
CA SER A 469 10.68 -1.11 -18.13
C SER A 469 11.62 -0.80 -16.96
N THR A 470 12.89 -1.13 -17.12
CA THR A 470 13.97 -0.81 -16.17
C THR A 470 15.04 0.05 -16.84
N SER A 471 15.84 0.75 -16.03
CA SER A 471 17.00 1.52 -16.49
C SER A 471 18.18 1.42 -15.53
N GLY A 472 19.37 1.83 -15.97
CA GLY A 472 20.58 1.69 -15.18
C GLY A 472 20.99 0.23 -15.01
N SER A 473 21.32 -0.21 -13.80
CA SER A 473 21.66 -1.62 -13.53
C SER A 473 20.44 -2.50 -13.23
N GLY A 474 19.22 -1.97 -13.32
CA GLY A 474 17.99 -2.72 -13.01
C GLY A 474 17.68 -3.80 -14.06
N SER A 475 17.45 -5.03 -13.63
CA SER A 475 17.13 -6.18 -14.49
C SER A 475 15.68 -6.63 -14.37
N ILE A 476 15.22 -7.39 -15.37
CA ILE A 476 13.97 -8.14 -15.31
C ILE A 476 14.34 -9.63 -15.23
N GLU A 477 13.95 -10.30 -14.16
CA GLU A 477 14.23 -11.71 -13.90
C GLU A 477 12.92 -12.42 -13.57
N LEU A 478 12.48 -13.32 -14.45
CA LEU A 478 11.32 -14.18 -14.22
C LEU A 478 11.83 -15.63 -14.18
N SER A 479 11.64 -16.31 -13.07
CA SER A 479 12.01 -17.72 -12.89
C SER A 479 10.77 -18.52 -12.54
N ALA A 480 10.47 -19.56 -13.31
CA ALA A 480 9.32 -20.41 -13.03
C ALA A 480 9.61 -21.92 -13.12
N SER A 481 9.22 -22.69 -12.10
CA SER A 481 9.47 -24.14 -12.13
C SER A 481 8.55 -24.89 -13.10
N ARG A 482 7.42 -24.31 -13.53
CA ARG A 482 6.45 -24.91 -14.47
C ARG A 482 6.18 -24.12 -15.74
N GLN A 483 5.99 -22.81 -15.72
CA GLN A 483 5.83 -22.09 -17.00
C GLN A 483 6.03 -20.59 -16.87
N ILE A 484 6.48 -19.99 -17.96
CA ILE A 484 6.39 -18.55 -18.21
C ILE A 484 5.60 -18.38 -19.51
N VAL A 485 4.42 -17.78 -19.44
CA VAL A 485 3.60 -17.48 -20.62
C VAL A 485 3.36 -15.98 -20.70
N LEU A 486 3.93 -15.33 -21.72
CA LEU A 486 3.78 -13.89 -21.95
C LEU A 486 3.00 -13.67 -23.25
N THR A 487 1.76 -13.22 -23.15
CA THR A 487 0.86 -12.99 -24.29
C THR A 487 0.69 -11.50 -24.55
N GLY A 488 1.33 -10.98 -25.59
CA GLY A 488 1.31 -9.55 -25.93
C GLY A 488 2.08 -8.64 -24.97
N SER A 489 2.74 -9.21 -23.96
CA SER A 489 3.49 -8.48 -22.93
C SER A 489 4.70 -7.76 -23.52
N GLN A 490 5.16 -6.71 -22.84
CA GLN A 490 6.31 -5.92 -23.26
C GLN A 490 7.29 -5.74 -22.10
N LEU A 491 8.50 -6.29 -22.23
CA LEU A 491 9.55 -6.17 -21.22
C LEU A 491 10.73 -5.42 -21.83
N SER A 492 11.21 -4.40 -21.14
CA SER A 492 12.33 -3.59 -21.62
C SER A 492 13.34 -3.27 -20.53
N SER A 493 14.62 -3.24 -20.90
CA SER A 493 15.71 -2.95 -19.98
C SER A 493 16.78 -2.08 -20.65
N GLU A 494 17.17 -1.00 -19.98
CA GLU A 494 18.27 -0.11 -20.41
C GLU A 494 19.51 -0.37 -19.56
N HIS A 495 20.55 -0.97 -20.15
CA HIS A 495 21.81 -1.44 -19.58
C HIS A 495 21.74 -2.68 -18.68
N GLY A 496 20.59 -2.97 -18.06
CA GLY A 496 20.34 -4.24 -17.35
C GLY A 496 19.95 -5.40 -18.27
N GLY A 497 19.88 -6.61 -17.72
CA GLY A 497 19.47 -7.82 -18.45
C GLY A 497 17.97 -8.11 -18.39
N ILE A 498 17.50 -8.96 -19.29
CA ILE A 498 16.20 -9.64 -19.20
C ILE A 498 16.47 -11.14 -19.18
N THR A 499 16.18 -11.80 -18.07
CA THR A 499 16.38 -13.24 -17.90
C THR A 499 15.05 -13.91 -17.62
N LEU A 500 14.63 -14.80 -18.50
CA LEU A 500 13.44 -15.62 -18.32
C LEU A 500 13.87 -17.08 -18.23
N TRP A 501 13.55 -17.72 -17.12
CA TRP A 501 14.06 -19.04 -16.78
C TRP A 501 12.93 -19.99 -16.40
N THR A 502 12.98 -21.23 -16.89
CA THR A 502 12.13 -22.30 -16.36
C THR A 502 12.87 -23.61 -16.17
N ASP A 503 12.57 -24.33 -15.07
CA ASP A 503 13.16 -25.61 -14.70
C ASP A 503 12.11 -26.67 -14.27
N GLN A 504 11.55 -27.41 -15.24
CA GLN A 504 10.46 -28.39 -15.05
C GLN A 504 10.91 -29.69 -14.36
N PHE A 505 11.28 -29.64 -13.08
CA PHE A 505 11.62 -30.84 -12.31
C PHE A 505 10.43 -31.50 -11.61
N SER A 506 9.25 -30.88 -11.56
CA SER A 506 8.04 -31.45 -10.93
C SER A 506 7.10 -32.05 -11.98
N THR A 507 6.68 -33.31 -11.77
CA THR A 507 5.64 -33.94 -12.59
C THR A 507 4.28 -33.35 -12.21
N PRO A 508 3.41 -32.94 -13.15
CA PRO A 508 2.07 -32.46 -12.81
C PRO A 508 1.27 -33.55 -12.07
N GLU A 509 0.89 -33.32 -10.81
CA GLU A 509 -0.16 -34.14 -10.17
C GLU A 509 -1.51 -33.79 -10.80
N GLY A 510 -1.88 -34.52 -11.86
CA GLY A 510 -3.23 -34.46 -12.45
C GLY A 510 -3.28 -34.05 -13.91
N SER A 511 -2.79 -34.90 -14.80
CA SER A 511 -2.89 -34.72 -16.25
C SER A 511 -4.28 -35.08 -16.79
N GLY A 512 -5.15 -34.09 -16.92
CA GLY A 512 -6.26 -34.11 -17.86
C GLY A 512 -5.81 -33.62 -19.25
N PRO A 513 -6.33 -34.17 -20.37
CA PRO A 513 -6.02 -33.68 -21.70
C PRO A 513 -6.71 -32.32 -21.90
N GLY A 514 -5.94 -31.23 -21.82
CA GLY A 514 -6.43 -29.86 -21.99
C GLY A 514 -5.73 -28.76 -21.17
N SER A 515 -4.69 -29.08 -20.39
CA SER A 515 -3.91 -28.07 -19.66
C SER A 515 -2.86 -27.39 -20.54
N VAL A 516 -2.74 -26.08 -20.34
CA VAL A 516 -1.83 -25.10 -20.96
C VAL A 516 -0.38 -25.60 -21.01
N ASP A 517 0.35 -25.17 -22.04
CA ASP A 517 1.69 -25.62 -22.41
C ASP A 517 2.75 -25.26 -21.34
N ALA A 518 3.29 -26.27 -20.67
CA ALA A 518 4.39 -26.12 -19.72
C ALA A 518 5.71 -25.86 -20.48
N GLY A 519 6.42 -24.79 -20.11
CA GLY A 519 7.62 -24.29 -20.80
C GLY A 519 7.72 -22.76 -20.79
N LEU A 520 8.59 -22.20 -21.63
CA LEU A 520 8.69 -20.76 -21.83
C LEU A 520 8.06 -20.35 -23.16
N HIS A 521 6.95 -19.61 -23.10
CA HIS A 521 6.18 -19.21 -24.28
C HIS A 521 6.02 -17.69 -24.36
N LEU A 522 6.53 -17.12 -25.44
CA LEU A 522 6.30 -15.75 -25.87
C LEU A 522 5.30 -15.74 -27.02
N ASP A 523 4.11 -15.19 -26.81
CA ASP A 523 3.03 -15.16 -27.79
C ASP A 523 2.66 -13.71 -28.17
N GLY A 524 3.17 -13.22 -29.30
CA GLY A 524 3.05 -11.80 -29.67
C GLY A 524 3.74 -10.84 -28.67
N ALA A 525 4.62 -11.35 -27.80
CA ALA A 525 5.32 -10.55 -26.79
C ALA A 525 6.56 -9.85 -27.36
N THR A 526 6.96 -8.75 -26.71
CA THR A 526 8.12 -7.94 -27.11
C THR A 526 9.13 -7.84 -25.98
N LEU A 527 10.37 -8.24 -26.24
CA LEU A 527 11.50 -8.05 -25.33
C LEU A 527 12.47 -7.03 -25.95
N THR A 528 12.86 -6.00 -25.20
CA THR A 528 13.78 -4.95 -25.69
C THR A 528 14.93 -4.71 -24.73
N GLY A 529 16.16 -4.98 -25.16
CA GLY A 529 17.39 -4.71 -24.42
C GLY A 529 18.18 -3.59 -25.07
N THR A 530 18.68 -2.63 -24.29
CA THR A 530 19.64 -1.63 -24.78
C THR A 530 20.86 -1.56 -23.87
N GLY A 531 21.99 -1.09 -24.38
CA GLY A 531 23.26 -1.17 -23.67
C GLY A 531 23.92 -2.55 -23.75
N LEU A 532 24.62 -2.96 -22.68
CA LEU A 532 25.39 -4.22 -22.65
C LEU A 532 24.63 -5.38 -21.99
N GLY A 533 23.42 -5.15 -21.49
CA GLY A 533 22.62 -6.21 -20.86
C GLY A 533 22.17 -7.25 -21.87
N ALA A 534 22.25 -8.52 -21.48
CA ALA A 534 21.83 -9.64 -22.32
C ALA A 534 20.33 -9.92 -22.15
N ILE A 535 19.73 -10.53 -23.18
CA ILE A 535 18.42 -11.18 -23.09
C ILE A 535 18.66 -12.69 -23.10
N GLU A 536 18.35 -13.36 -22.00
CA GLU A 536 18.54 -14.79 -21.83
C GLU A 536 17.19 -15.47 -21.60
N LEU A 537 16.84 -16.39 -22.49
CA LEU A 537 15.65 -17.23 -22.41
C LEU A 537 16.09 -18.68 -22.21
N ARG A 538 15.74 -19.27 -21.08
CA ARG A 538 16.09 -20.64 -20.76
C ARG A 538 14.88 -21.44 -20.32
N SER A 539 14.73 -22.63 -20.90
CA SER A 539 13.73 -23.59 -20.47
C SER A 539 14.26 -25.01 -20.49
N VAL A 540 14.15 -25.71 -19.37
CA VAL A 540 14.59 -27.10 -19.18
C VAL A 540 13.41 -27.92 -18.69
N GLY A 541 13.15 -29.12 -19.24
CA GLY A 541 11.99 -29.89 -18.77
C GLY A 541 11.93 -31.41 -19.02
N LEU A 542 10.79 -32.03 -18.68
CA LEU A 542 10.56 -33.47 -18.76
C LEU A 542 9.41 -33.81 -19.73
N PHE A 543 9.58 -34.89 -20.52
CA PHE A 543 8.65 -35.57 -21.46
C PHE A 543 7.40 -34.81 -22.00
N ASP A 544 7.36 -34.63 -23.34
CA ASP A 544 6.21 -34.34 -24.22
C ASP A 544 5.95 -32.91 -24.78
N ARG A 545 6.79 -31.86 -24.61
CA ARG A 545 6.49 -30.47 -25.11
C ARG A 545 7.71 -29.67 -25.61
N ALA A 546 7.55 -28.42 -26.08
CA ALA A 546 8.62 -27.55 -26.58
C ALA A 546 9.24 -26.62 -25.51
N GLY A 547 10.56 -26.39 -25.59
CA GLY A 547 11.34 -25.61 -24.61
C GLY A 547 11.07 -24.12 -24.58
N VAL A 548 11.67 -23.42 -25.53
CA VAL A 548 11.48 -21.99 -25.73
C VAL A 548 10.65 -21.80 -26.99
N VAL A 549 9.48 -21.17 -26.85
CA VAL A 549 8.52 -20.99 -27.95
C VAL A 549 8.27 -19.50 -28.19
N LEU A 550 8.48 -19.05 -29.42
CA LEU A 550 8.16 -17.70 -29.90
C LEU A 550 7.15 -17.79 -31.05
N THR A 551 5.95 -17.25 -30.86
CA THR A 551 4.85 -17.32 -31.86
C THR A 551 4.14 -15.98 -32.10
N ASN A 552 3.28 -15.95 -33.11
CA ASN A 552 2.33 -14.86 -33.38
C ASN A 552 2.92 -13.45 -33.43
N GLY A 553 4.13 -13.31 -33.98
CA GLY A 553 4.78 -12.00 -34.12
C GLY A 553 5.57 -11.57 -32.88
N SER A 554 5.93 -12.49 -32.00
CA SER A 554 6.87 -12.20 -30.91
C SER A 554 8.17 -11.59 -31.44
N SER A 555 8.72 -10.63 -30.69
CA SER A 555 9.93 -9.90 -31.10
C SER A 555 10.92 -9.74 -29.96
N ILE A 556 12.21 -9.99 -30.26
CA ILE A 556 13.33 -9.71 -29.37
C ILE A 556 14.23 -8.72 -30.09
N THR A 557 14.41 -7.54 -29.51
CA THR A 557 15.34 -6.51 -30.03
C THR A 557 16.39 -6.22 -28.97
N SER A 558 17.68 -6.36 -29.27
CA SER A 558 18.73 -6.10 -28.27
C SER A 558 19.98 -5.48 -28.87
N THR A 559 20.57 -4.51 -28.18
CA THR A 559 21.95 -4.07 -28.48
C THR A 559 23.01 -4.98 -27.86
N GLY A 560 22.63 -5.79 -26.87
CA GLY A 560 23.47 -6.79 -26.21
C GLY A 560 23.34 -8.17 -26.83
N GLU A 561 23.84 -9.18 -26.13
CA GLU A 561 23.70 -10.59 -26.52
C GLU A 561 22.25 -11.07 -26.33
N VAL A 562 21.82 -12.00 -27.19
CA VAL A 562 20.56 -12.71 -27.07
C VAL A 562 20.86 -14.21 -27.05
N SER A 563 20.49 -14.91 -25.98
CA SER A 563 20.64 -16.34 -25.84
C SER A 563 19.29 -17.02 -25.62
N LEU A 564 19.01 -18.06 -26.42
CA LEU A 564 17.87 -18.96 -26.22
C LEU A 564 18.42 -20.36 -25.97
N TYR A 565 17.98 -20.98 -24.88
CA TYR A 565 18.34 -22.34 -24.52
C TYR A 565 17.09 -23.15 -24.18
N GLY A 566 16.84 -24.25 -24.90
CA GLY A 566 15.69 -25.11 -24.67
C GLY A 566 16.08 -26.60 -24.62
N GLU A 567 15.62 -27.32 -23.60
CA GLU A 567 15.97 -28.75 -23.38
C GLU A 567 14.75 -29.64 -23.05
N PHE A 568 13.97 -30.20 -24.00
CA PHE A 568 13.01 -31.31 -23.74
C PHE A 568 12.08 -31.78 -24.91
N GLY A 569 11.54 -33.02 -24.78
CA GLY A 569 10.18 -33.43 -25.19
C GLY A 569 9.93 -34.19 -26.51
N SER A 570 8.67 -34.24 -26.95
CA SER A 570 8.24 -34.77 -28.26
C SER A 570 8.23 -33.71 -29.38
N GLU A 571 8.43 -32.44 -29.01
CA GLU A 571 8.48 -31.27 -29.90
C GLU A 571 9.92 -30.71 -29.98
N ALA A 572 10.09 -29.46 -30.44
CA ALA A 572 11.40 -28.83 -30.58
C ALA A 572 11.91 -28.19 -29.28
N GLY A 573 13.21 -28.28 -29.01
CA GLY A 573 13.84 -27.60 -27.87
C GLY A 573 13.66 -26.09 -27.96
N VAL A 574 13.85 -25.52 -29.16
CA VAL A 574 13.49 -24.12 -29.45
C VAL A 574 12.61 -24.04 -30.70
N LEU A 575 11.45 -23.39 -30.60
CA LEU A 575 10.52 -23.14 -31.70
C LEU A 575 10.32 -21.63 -31.90
N ILE A 576 10.58 -21.15 -33.12
CA ILE A 576 10.40 -19.74 -33.50
C ILE A 576 9.55 -19.68 -34.77
N GLU A 577 8.27 -19.34 -34.63
CA GLU A 577 7.32 -19.25 -35.73
C GLU A 577 6.77 -17.82 -35.89
N GLY A 578 6.89 -17.27 -37.10
CA GLY A 578 6.34 -15.95 -37.44
C GLY A 578 6.89 -14.81 -36.59
N SER A 579 8.11 -14.96 -36.06
CA SER A 579 8.68 -14.10 -35.01
C SER A 579 10.02 -13.49 -35.44
N THR A 580 10.52 -12.48 -34.70
CA THR A 580 11.75 -11.76 -35.05
C THR A 580 12.73 -11.68 -33.88
N ILE A 581 14.01 -11.93 -34.16
CA ILE A 581 15.13 -11.60 -33.26
C ILE A 581 16.05 -10.65 -34.02
N ASP A 582 16.33 -9.47 -33.47
CA ASP A 582 17.15 -8.45 -34.12
C ASP A 582 18.14 -7.82 -33.13
N THR A 583 19.43 -7.96 -33.42
CA THR A 583 20.52 -7.32 -32.68
C THR A 583 21.40 -6.40 -33.54
N MET A 584 20.93 -5.99 -34.72
CA MET A 584 21.73 -5.28 -35.74
C MET A 584 21.96 -3.78 -35.50
N ASP A 585 22.07 -3.35 -34.25
CA ASP A 585 22.60 -2.03 -33.94
C ASP A 585 24.13 -1.98 -33.83
N GLN A 586 24.66 -0.85 -33.36
CA GLN A 586 26.09 -0.54 -33.37
C GLN A 586 26.95 -1.30 -32.37
N LEU A 587 26.36 -2.06 -31.43
CA LEU A 587 27.13 -2.76 -30.39
C LEU A 587 27.51 -4.20 -30.78
N GLY A 588 26.98 -4.73 -31.87
CA GLY A 588 27.40 -6.03 -32.42
C GLY A 588 26.94 -7.23 -31.60
N GLY A 589 25.72 -7.17 -31.04
CA GLY A 589 25.14 -8.22 -30.20
C GLY A 589 25.11 -9.59 -30.89
N GLN A 590 25.64 -10.61 -30.22
CA GLN A 590 25.59 -12.00 -30.69
C GLN A 590 24.20 -12.61 -30.47
N VAL A 591 23.79 -13.50 -31.36
CA VAL A 591 22.61 -14.36 -31.15
C VAL A 591 23.07 -15.82 -31.03
N THR A 592 22.75 -16.45 -29.90
CA THR A 592 23.02 -17.88 -29.66
C THR A 592 21.71 -18.60 -29.38
N ILE A 593 21.46 -19.70 -30.09
CA ILE A 593 20.28 -20.54 -29.89
C ILE A 593 20.75 -21.98 -29.76
N GLU A 594 20.48 -22.57 -28.60
CA GLU A 594 20.83 -23.95 -28.29
C GLU A 594 19.54 -24.74 -28.03
N GLY A 595 19.36 -25.81 -28.80
CA GLY A 595 18.24 -26.73 -28.66
C GLY A 595 18.74 -28.13 -28.37
N ILE A 596 18.37 -28.69 -27.22
CA ILE A 596 18.82 -30.00 -26.75
C ILE A 596 17.58 -30.90 -26.55
N TRP A 597 17.66 -32.18 -26.94
CA TRP A 597 16.59 -33.17 -26.67
C TRP A 597 15.17 -32.82 -27.18
N GLY A 598 14.96 -32.74 -28.49
CA GLY A 598 13.62 -32.72 -29.10
C GLY A 598 13.23 -34.07 -29.70
N GLY A 599 11.94 -34.43 -29.67
CA GLY A 599 11.48 -35.73 -30.17
C GLY A 599 11.69 -35.90 -31.68
N ILE A 600 11.61 -34.79 -32.41
CA ILE A 600 11.81 -34.71 -33.87
C ILE A 600 12.97 -33.78 -34.25
N ASP A 601 13.11 -32.59 -33.62
CA ASP A 601 14.04 -31.54 -34.05
C ASP A 601 14.61 -30.79 -32.83
N GLY A 602 15.90 -30.40 -32.82
CA GLY A 602 16.47 -29.59 -31.73
C GLY A 602 15.99 -28.13 -31.79
N ILE A 603 15.99 -27.54 -32.98
CA ILE A 603 15.61 -26.14 -33.23
C ILE A 603 14.72 -26.06 -34.48
N GLN A 604 13.60 -25.34 -34.40
CA GLN A 604 12.68 -25.07 -35.52
C GLN A 604 12.48 -23.57 -35.71
N VAL A 605 12.65 -23.06 -36.94
CA VAL A 605 12.55 -21.62 -37.26
C VAL A 605 11.75 -21.39 -38.55
N PHE A 606 10.47 -21.06 -38.42
CA PHE A 606 9.52 -20.93 -39.55
C PHE A 606 9.01 -19.51 -39.77
N ASN A 607 9.05 -19.03 -41.01
CA ASN A 607 8.51 -17.71 -41.39
C ASN A 607 8.98 -16.56 -40.48
N SER A 608 10.20 -16.67 -39.96
CA SER A 608 10.79 -15.79 -38.96
C SER A 608 11.98 -15.02 -39.53
N SER A 609 12.51 -14.07 -38.78
CA SER A 609 13.72 -13.33 -39.13
C SER A 609 14.66 -13.28 -37.93
N ILE A 610 15.90 -13.76 -38.09
CA ILE A 610 16.94 -13.65 -37.07
C ILE A 610 18.09 -12.85 -37.68
N LEU A 611 18.34 -11.68 -37.12
CA LEU A 611 19.32 -10.71 -37.61
C LEU A 611 20.31 -10.41 -36.48
N ALA A 612 21.55 -10.87 -36.62
CA ALA A 612 22.58 -10.71 -35.60
C ALA A 612 23.55 -9.57 -35.95
N GLY A 613 23.74 -8.60 -35.04
CA GLY A 613 24.77 -7.57 -35.16
C GLY A 613 26.19 -8.12 -34.98
N GLY A 614 26.33 -9.26 -34.31
CA GLY A 614 27.57 -10.02 -34.13
C GLY A 614 27.51 -11.38 -34.80
N ASP A 615 28.03 -12.41 -34.15
CA ASP A 615 27.91 -13.79 -34.63
C ASP A 615 26.46 -14.31 -34.46
N LEU A 616 26.07 -15.26 -35.30
CA LEU A 616 24.84 -16.04 -35.15
C LEU A 616 25.23 -17.50 -34.98
N LEU A 617 24.94 -18.08 -33.82
CA LEU A 617 25.20 -19.49 -33.51
C LEU A 617 23.89 -20.21 -33.23
N LEU A 618 23.56 -21.21 -34.04
CA LEU A 618 22.49 -22.16 -33.77
C LEU A 618 23.13 -23.55 -33.59
N GLU A 619 22.91 -24.18 -32.45
CA GLU A 619 23.47 -25.49 -32.10
C GLU A 619 22.39 -26.44 -31.59
N GLY A 620 22.15 -27.51 -32.37
CA GLY A 620 21.35 -28.67 -31.96
C GLY A 620 22.23 -29.77 -31.36
N ALA A 621 21.89 -30.28 -30.17
CA ALA A 621 22.67 -31.31 -29.46
C ALA A 621 21.87 -32.58 -29.09
N GLU A 622 22.61 -33.70 -28.95
CA GLU A 622 22.25 -35.14 -28.82
C GLU A 622 20.82 -35.54 -28.40
N SER A 623 20.29 -36.67 -28.95
CA SER A 623 19.23 -37.48 -28.30
C SER A 623 19.43 -38.99 -28.51
N PHE A 624 18.93 -39.82 -27.58
CA PHE A 624 18.95 -41.30 -27.61
C PHE A 624 18.21 -41.94 -28.82
N ILE A 625 17.49 -41.14 -29.63
CA ILE A 625 16.56 -41.60 -30.68
C ILE A 625 16.94 -41.09 -32.08
N GLY A 626 17.87 -40.13 -32.20
CA GLY A 626 18.55 -39.83 -33.46
C GLY A 626 17.77 -38.99 -34.48
N VAL A 627 17.14 -37.89 -34.06
CA VAL A 627 16.65 -36.84 -34.97
C VAL A 627 16.84 -35.45 -34.31
N ASP A 628 17.46 -34.55 -35.05
CA ASP A 628 17.91 -33.18 -34.75
C ASP A 628 18.00 -32.52 -36.14
N VAL A 629 16.87 -32.02 -36.63
CA VAL A 629 16.83 -31.24 -37.87
C VAL A 629 16.63 -29.79 -37.47
N LEU A 630 17.59 -28.95 -37.82
CA LEU A 630 17.32 -27.53 -37.87
C LEU A 630 16.45 -27.27 -39.11
N ASP A 631 15.15 -26.98 -38.95
CA ASP A 631 14.24 -26.65 -40.08
C ASP A 631 14.04 -25.14 -40.21
N ILE A 632 14.62 -24.55 -41.26
CA ILE A 632 14.63 -23.10 -41.49
C ILE A 632 13.95 -22.76 -42.81
N SER A 633 12.77 -22.12 -42.75
CA SER A 633 12.15 -21.41 -43.89
C SER A 633 12.32 -19.89 -43.80
N SER A 634 13.22 -19.46 -42.93
CA SER A 634 13.34 -18.09 -42.41
C SER A 634 14.53 -17.32 -43.00
N ARG A 635 14.65 -16.03 -42.68
CA ARG A 635 15.81 -15.20 -43.02
C ARG A 635 16.76 -15.16 -41.82
N LEU A 636 17.99 -15.67 -42.01
CA LEU A 636 19.06 -15.65 -41.02
C LEU A 636 20.22 -14.83 -41.56
N ASP A 637 20.48 -13.65 -40.97
CA ASP A 637 21.61 -12.81 -41.34
C ASP A 637 22.46 -12.44 -40.12
N ALA A 638 23.76 -12.25 -40.34
CA ALA A 638 24.66 -11.71 -39.33
C ALA A 638 25.65 -10.70 -39.93
N LEU A 639 26.17 -9.76 -39.13
CA LEU A 639 27.41 -9.03 -39.48
C LEU A 639 28.66 -9.86 -39.13
N GLY A 640 28.54 -10.82 -38.21
CA GLY A 640 29.59 -11.70 -37.70
C GLY A 640 29.77 -13.00 -38.51
N THR A 641 29.90 -14.15 -37.86
CA THR A 641 29.88 -15.47 -38.51
C THR A 641 28.51 -16.09 -38.31
N VAL A 642 27.93 -16.69 -39.35
CA VAL A 642 26.75 -17.54 -39.19
C VAL A 642 27.21 -18.99 -39.06
N THR A 643 27.01 -19.58 -37.89
CA THR A 643 27.35 -20.98 -37.59
C THR A 643 26.09 -21.77 -37.27
N LEU A 644 25.86 -22.83 -38.03
CA LEU A 644 24.74 -23.76 -37.86
C LEU A 644 25.34 -25.14 -37.62
N ARG A 645 25.07 -25.72 -36.46
CA ARG A 645 25.52 -27.05 -36.04
C ARG A 645 24.31 -27.92 -35.73
N GLY A 646 24.26 -29.11 -36.32
CA GLY A 646 23.28 -30.12 -35.97
C GLY A 646 23.94 -31.49 -35.95
N THR A 647 23.69 -32.25 -34.89
CA THR A 647 24.40 -33.51 -34.61
C THR A 647 23.44 -34.68 -34.40
N GLN A 648 23.79 -35.82 -35.00
CA GLN A 648 23.16 -37.12 -34.76
C GLN A 648 21.67 -37.23 -35.11
N SER A 649 21.31 -36.93 -36.35
CA SER A 649 19.91 -37.00 -36.82
C SER A 649 19.67 -37.75 -38.13
N THR A 650 18.39 -37.89 -38.52
CA THR A 650 18.01 -38.30 -39.88
C THR A 650 18.54 -37.30 -40.92
N PHE A 651 18.56 -36.00 -40.60
CA PHE A 651 19.22 -34.93 -41.37
C PHE A 651 19.85 -33.89 -40.45
N GLY A 652 21.18 -33.69 -40.48
CA GLY A 652 21.87 -32.79 -39.53
C GLY A 652 21.38 -31.33 -39.60
N ILE A 653 21.15 -30.81 -40.81
CA ILE A 653 20.60 -29.46 -41.04
C ILE A 653 19.64 -29.52 -42.24
N GLN A 654 18.45 -28.91 -42.14
CA GLN A 654 17.50 -28.76 -43.26
C GLN A 654 17.04 -27.31 -43.44
N PHE A 655 17.31 -26.68 -44.58
CA PHE A 655 16.83 -25.31 -44.79
C PHE A 655 16.25 -25.10 -46.19
N SER A 656 15.22 -24.26 -46.23
CA SER A 656 14.53 -23.77 -47.43
C SER A 656 14.52 -22.23 -47.52
N GLY A 657 14.93 -21.54 -46.45
CA GLY A 657 15.01 -20.08 -46.35
C GLY A 657 16.29 -19.45 -46.91
N VAL A 658 16.64 -18.28 -46.38
CA VAL A 658 17.85 -17.52 -46.74
C VAL A 658 18.79 -17.48 -45.55
N ILE A 659 20.04 -17.86 -45.77
CA ILE A 659 21.13 -17.81 -44.78
C ILE A 659 22.23 -16.93 -45.36
N GLY A 660 22.64 -15.86 -44.68
CA GLY A 660 23.73 -15.03 -45.18
C GLY A 660 24.21 -13.87 -44.31
N ASP A 661 24.74 -12.83 -44.97
CA ASP A 661 25.20 -11.59 -44.36
C ASP A 661 24.29 -10.40 -44.67
N PHE A 662 24.17 -9.52 -43.68
CA PHE A 662 23.64 -8.17 -43.90
C PHE A 662 24.80 -7.18 -44.08
N GLY A 663 25.05 -6.70 -45.30
CA GLY A 663 26.02 -5.62 -45.51
C GLY A 663 27.50 -6.00 -45.61
N GLY A 664 27.82 -7.30 -45.56
CA GLY A 664 29.12 -7.87 -45.92
C GLY A 664 30.00 -8.31 -44.74
N PHE A 665 30.50 -9.54 -44.79
CA PHE A 665 31.43 -10.15 -43.83
C PHE A 665 32.87 -9.58 -43.92
N ALA A 666 33.60 -9.57 -42.80
CA ALA A 666 35.05 -9.41 -42.80
C ALA A 666 35.76 -10.63 -43.39
N ALA A 667 37.03 -10.49 -43.80
CA ALA A 667 37.78 -11.53 -44.53
C ALA A 667 37.95 -12.88 -43.81
N ASN A 668 37.69 -12.93 -42.50
CA ASN A 668 37.76 -14.13 -41.64
C ASN A 668 36.39 -14.60 -41.15
N GLN A 669 35.30 -14.00 -41.62
CA GLN A 669 33.91 -14.35 -41.30
C GLN A 669 33.26 -15.05 -42.50
N GLY A 670 32.09 -15.64 -42.27
CA GLY A 670 31.39 -16.39 -43.30
C GLY A 670 30.23 -17.21 -42.76
N VAL A 671 29.74 -18.12 -43.61
CA VAL A 671 28.70 -19.09 -43.26
C VAL A 671 29.34 -20.46 -43.06
N VAL A 672 29.12 -21.06 -41.89
CA VAL A 672 29.61 -22.38 -41.49
C VAL A 672 28.41 -23.28 -41.20
N LEU A 673 28.25 -24.35 -41.99
CA LEU A 673 27.25 -25.39 -41.78
C LEU A 673 27.95 -26.71 -41.43
N GLU A 674 27.68 -27.24 -40.24
CA GLU A 674 28.25 -28.48 -39.72
C GLU A 674 27.11 -29.44 -39.36
N GLY A 675 26.79 -30.34 -40.29
CA GLY A 675 25.71 -31.32 -40.11
C GLY A 675 26.23 -32.75 -40.04
N GLU A 676 25.89 -33.46 -38.97
CA GLU A 676 26.20 -34.89 -38.81
C GLU A 676 24.93 -35.73 -38.72
N SER A 677 24.81 -36.71 -39.61
CA SER A 677 23.73 -37.69 -39.57
C SER A 677 24.20 -39.06 -39.10
N ILE A 678 23.45 -39.64 -38.16
CA ILE A 678 23.56 -41.05 -37.78
C ILE A 678 22.34 -41.80 -38.30
N GLY A 679 22.55 -42.88 -39.05
CA GLY A 679 21.47 -43.75 -39.52
C GLY A 679 20.62 -44.25 -38.36
N ALA A 680 19.31 -44.00 -38.40
CA ALA A 680 18.36 -44.43 -37.38
C ALA A 680 18.51 -45.94 -37.12
N GLY A 681 18.78 -46.33 -35.87
CA GLY A 681 19.04 -47.72 -35.45
C GLY A 681 17.89 -48.72 -35.72
N TRP A 682 16.77 -48.27 -36.30
CA TRP A 682 15.57 -49.07 -36.55
C TRP A 682 15.28 -49.37 -38.03
N ASN A 683 15.93 -48.70 -39.00
CA ASN A 683 15.72 -49.01 -40.43
C ASN A 683 16.96 -48.75 -41.30
N PRO A 684 17.75 -49.79 -41.65
CA PRO A 684 18.95 -49.65 -42.50
C PRO A 684 18.65 -49.28 -43.97
N ALA A 685 17.39 -49.06 -44.34
CA ALA A 685 16.98 -48.57 -45.66
C ALA A 685 16.61 -47.06 -45.67
N MET A 686 16.64 -46.36 -44.53
CA MET A 686 16.47 -44.91 -44.51
C MET A 686 17.74 -44.23 -45.03
N GLU A 687 17.61 -43.53 -46.15
CA GLU A 687 18.66 -42.70 -46.73
C GLU A 687 18.81 -41.42 -45.91
N THR A 688 20.03 -41.07 -45.49
CA THR A 688 20.29 -39.91 -44.62
C THR A 688 21.36 -38.98 -45.22
N ALA A 689 21.35 -37.70 -44.84
CA ALA A 689 22.33 -36.69 -45.27
C ALA A 689 22.66 -35.73 -44.11
N GLY A 690 23.92 -35.29 -44.00
CA GLY A 690 24.33 -34.34 -42.95
C GLY A 690 23.74 -32.94 -43.16
N VAL A 691 23.64 -32.48 -44.41
CA VAL A 691 23.00 -31.19 -44.76
C VAL A 691 22.05 -31.38 -45.93
N VAL A 692 20.82 -30.87 -45.80
CA VAL A 692 19.77 -30.83 -46.83
C VAL A 692 19.39 -29.38 -47.12
N SER A 693 19.40 -29.00 -48.39
CA SER A 693 19.12 -27.63 -48.81
C SER A 693 18.12 -27.55 -49.96
N ASP A 694 17.16 -26.64 -49.79
CA ASP A 694 16.28 -26.06 -50.82
C ASP A 694 16.32 -24.51 -50.82
N GLY A 695 17.17 -23.90 -49.99
CA GLY A 695 17.29 -22.45 -49.80
C GLY A 695 18.49 -21.78 -50.51
N ILE A 696 18.77 -20.54 -50.13
CA ILE A 696 19.86 -19.71 -50.64
C ILE A 696 20.90 -19.48 -49.54
N ILE A 697 22.17 -19.73 -49.86
CA ILE A 697 23.29 -19.27 -49.04
C ILE A 697 23.98 -18.11 -49.76
N SER A 698 24.02 -16.95 -49.11
CA SER A 698 24.74 -15.77 -49.59
C SER A 698 25.84 -15.42 -48.59
N SER A 699 27.04 -15.11 -49.05
CA SER A 699 28.12 -14.66 -48.17
C SER A 699 29.16 -13.94 -48.99
N SER A 700 29.51 -12.72 -48.61
CA SER A 700 30.70 -12.04 -49.15
C SER A 700 32.03 -12.60 -48.57
N GLY A 701 31.94 -13.50 -47.59
CA GLY A 701 33.05 -14.19 -46.92
C GLY A 701 33.21 -15.64 -47.39
N ALA A 702 33.79 -16.49 -46.53
CA ALA A 702 33.88 -17.92 -46.83
C ALA A 702 32.52 -18.61 -46.63
N ILE A 703 32.25 -19.65 -47.41
CA ILE A 703 31.13 -20.58 -47.17
C ILE A 703 31.74 -21.95 -46.95
N THR A 704 31.57 -22.50 -45.75
CA THR A 704 32.03 -23.84 -45.39
C THR A 704 30.81 -24.71 -45.09
N VAL A 705 30.65 -25.79 -45.86
CA VAL A 705 29.58 -26.77 -45.64
C VAL A 705 30.23 -28.13 -45.43
N THR A 706 30.01 -28.70 -44.26
CA THR A 706 30.49 -30.00 -43.84
C THR A 706 29.31 -30.87 -43.47
N GLY A 707 29.20 -32.00 -44.17
CA GLY A 707 28.12 -32.96 -43.98
C GLY A 707 28.66 -34.38 -43.86
N THR A 708 28.30 -35.11 -42.81
CA THR A 708 28.57 -36.55 -42.65
C THR A 708 27.24 -37.30 -42.62
N GLY A 709 27.16 -38.48 -43.25
CA GLY A 709 25.92 -39.27 -43.28
C GLY A 709 26.16 -40.77 -43.49
N MET A 710 25.25 -41.61 -42.99
CA MET A 710 25.28 -43.07 -43.14
C MET A 710 24.38 -43.51 -44.31
N GLY A 711 24.98 -43.85 -45.46
CA GLY A 711 24.28 -44.50 -46.59
C GLY A 711 24.07 -43.65 -47.86
N LYS A 712 24.38 -42.34 -47.86
CA LYS A 712 24.40 -41.44 -49.03
C LYS A 712 25.48 -40.35 -48.95
N SER A 713 25.46 -39.38 -49.87
CA SER A 713 26.31 -38.17 -49.89
C SER A 713 26.07 -37.30 -48.66
N GLY A 714 27.15 -36.80 -48.04
CA GLY A 714 27.08 -35.96 -46.83
C GLY A 714 26.27 -34.67 -47.00
N ILE A 715 26.11 -34.18 -48.25
CA ILE A 715 25.31 -33.00 -48.59
C ILE A 715 24.32 -33.39 -49.70
N THR A 716 23.05 -33.05 -49.53
CA THR A 716 21.96 -33.31 -50.49
C THR A 716 21.21 -32.02 -50.81
N THR A 717 20.84 -31.81 -52.07
CA THR A 717 20.05 -30.65 -52.53
C THR A 717 18.84 -31.15 -53.30
N ASN A 718 17.61 -30.82 -52.89
CA ASN A 718 16.41 -31.35 -53.55
C ASN A 718 15.96 -30.48 -54.74
N SER A 719 16.23 -29.18 -54.70
CA SER A 719 15.78 -28.19 -55.70
C SER A 719 16.88 -27.29 -56.28
N GLY A 720 18.15 -27.55 -55.90
CA GLY A 720 19.33 -26.78 -56.29
C GLY A 720 19.75 -25.79 -55.20
N LEU A 721 21.00 -25.88 -54.74
CA LEU A 721 21.60 -24.95 -53.79
C LEU A 721 22.23 -23.78 -54.57
N LEU A 722 21.72 -22.57 -54.36
CA LEU A 722 22.34 -21.35 -54.91
C LEU A 722 23.35 -20.81 -53.88
N ILE A 723 24.63 -20.95 -54.21
CA ILE A 723 25.73 -20.35 -53.46
C ILE A 723 26.18 -19.12 -54.24
N SER A 724 26.01 -17.94 -53.68
CA SER A 724 26.57 -16.69 -54.22
C SER A 724 27.61 -16.10 -53.28
N ASN A 725 28.79 -15.84 -53.83
CA ASN A 725 29.87 -15.08 -53.19
C ASN A 725 30.00 -13.72 -53.88
#